data_AF-A0A3Q0E5N7-F1
#
_entry.id   AF-A0A3Q0E5N7-F1
#
_cell.length_a   1.000
_cell.length_b   1.000
_cell.length_c   1.000
_cell.angle_alpha   90.00
_cell.angle_beta   90.00
_cell.angle_gamma   90.00
#
_symmetry.space_group_name_H-M   'P 1'
#
loop_
_entity.id
_entity.type
_entity.pdbx_description
1 polymer ?
#
loop_
_entity_poly.entity_id
_entity_poly.type
_entity_poly.pdbx_seq_one_letter_code
_entity_poly.pdbx_strand_id
1 'polypeptide(L)'
;MEFGSSKQCHLRQLQQLKKKLLALQQELEFRTEELQTSYCSLLQYQSILEKQTSDLVLLHHHCKMKEDEVILYEEEMGNHDENTGEKLHLAQEQLALAGDKIVSLERSLSLYRDKYQTSLSNIELLECQVKMLEGELGGIIGQDPENKGDHSKARIYTSSCMIQEHQETLKRLSEVWQKVSEQDDLIQELRNKLACSNALVLEREEALIKLRADFVSYTATHRHPPSSSEDCEDIKKILKHLQEQKDSQCLHVEEYQNLVKDLRMELEAVSEQKKNIMKDMMKLELDLHGLREETSAHIERKDKEATILQCRLQELQLQFTESQKLALKKDKILQDKDEMLHELEKKLTQVQDSLTKKEKELEKQQCVTTELEMTVNEAKQDKSKEQCETLRVEVQKLKDSLEEAKQQQRLAAQQGAQYKEEALLAGSNLEDAQRKLQSCIFQDKQKADTIQELQRDLQKLQKESLIAEETQASNRRRLEELTSELSEALRKIENSDKEKKQLQETVAEQDMKMNDMLNRIKLLQHQHREQESIKSKLEDELQETTKLLEEKREQLKRSKEQEKLVEEELEALRQELKRREKTLKENSRKLEEENENLRAELMHRSTQLESSLSKYNTSQKVIQDLNKEITFQKESLVSLQAQLDKAVQKEKHYLQTMVTKEAYEELSRKSGSCQDQLTQALEKLNHATTEAKSLHRSLTQVQEKKAQLEEEIIAYEERMKKLNTELRKLQGFHQESELEVHTFDKKLEEMSCQVLQWQKQHQDDLKMLAAKEEQLREFQKEMSVLKENLLADEKEPCCLPQRSVSKDACRLHRENDQIMSNMEQWAKEQKIANEKLGNKLREQVKYIAKLTGEKDHLHNVMIHLQQENKKLKNEIEEKKMKAGNTRLCAKALGPSRTEPTQRGRVCGTLGWKGMPQDLGQRMDVTKYIGMPNYSGSSYS
;
A
#
# COMPACT_ATOMS: atom_id res chain seq x y z
N MET A 1 -39.65 57.64 -82.54
CA MET A 1 -39.08 58.00 -81.21
C MET A 1 -38.75 56.72 -80.41
N GLU A 2 -38.04 55.75 -81.00
CA GLU A 2 -38.10 54.36 -80.50
C GLU A 2 -36.91 53.92 -79.63
N PHE A 3 -35.79 54.65 -79.66
CA PHE A 3 -34.62 54.35 -78.82
C PHE A 3 -34.86 54.47 -77.31
N GLY A 4 -35.96 55.11 -76.88
CA GLY A 4 -36.31 55.24 -75.46
C GLY A 4 -36.79 53.94 -74.80
N SER A 5 -37.72 53.23 -75.44
CA SER A 5 -38.37 52.04 -74.86
C SER A 5 -37.43 50.83 -74.77
N SER A 6 -36.65 50.57 -75.83
CA SER A 6 -35.61 49.53 -75.83
C SER A 6 -34.58 49.77 -74.72
N LYS A 7 -34.07 51.00 -74.59
CA LYS A 7 -33.09 51.37 -73.55
C LYS A 7 -33.66 51.18 -72.13
N GLN A 8 -34.94 51.46 -71.93
CA GLN A 8 -35.63 51.25 -70.65
C GLN A 8 -35.90 49.75 -70.35
N CYS A 9 -36.17 48.94 -71.39
CA CYS A 9 -36.28 47.48 -71.27
C CYS A 9 -34.94 46.85 -70.86
N HIS A 10 -33.86 47.20 -71.56
CA HIS A 10 -32.51 46.74 -71.20
C HIS A 10 -32.08 47.21 -69.81
N LEU A 11 -32.49 48.40 -69.36
CA LEU A 11 -32.22 48.86 -67.98
C LEU A 11 -32.91 47.96 -66.94
N ARG A 12 -34.15 47.51 -67.17
CA ARG A 12 -34.84 46.54 -66.31
C ARG A 12 -34.14 45.18 -66.32
N GLN A 13 -33.77 44.67 -67.49
CA GLN A 13 -33.02 43.42 -67.62
C GLN A 13 -31.69 43.49 -66.85
N LEU A 14 -30.95 44.61 -66.96
CA LEU A 14 -29.70 44.83 -66.24
C LEU A 14 -29.91 44.90 -64.72
N GLN A 15 -30.97 45.56 -64.23
CA GLN A 15 -31.34 45.57 -62.81
C GLN A 15 -31.73 44.17 -62.31
N GLN A 16 -32.44 43.39 -63.12
CA GLN A 16 -32.89 42.04 -62.77
C GLN A 16 -31.71 41.04 -62.74
N LEU A 17 -30.76 41.16 -63.68
CA LEU A 17 -29.48 40.47 -63.66
C LEU A 17 -28.64 40.89 -62.44
N LYS A 18 -28.57 42.19 -62.12
CA LYS A 18 -27.82 42.68 -60.95
C LYS A 18 -28.41 42.15 -59.63
N LYS A 19 -29.75 42.03 -59.52
CA LYS A 19 -30.40 41.34 -58.39
C LYS A 19 -30.06 39.86 -58.31
N LYS A 20 -30.09 39.13 -59.44
CA LYS A 20 -29.70 37.71 -59.48
C LYS A 20 -28.23 37.50 -59.10
N LEU A 21 -27.33 38.36 -59.59
CA LEU A 21 -25.90 38.30 -59.29
C LEU A 21 -25.63 38.58 -57.81
N LEU A 22 -26.31 39.57 -57.21
CA LEU A 22 -26.22 39.83 -55.77
C LEU A 22 -26.68 38.62 -54.94
N ALA A 23 -27.81 38.00 -55.30
CA ALA A 23 -28.33 36.83 -54.59
C ALA A 23 -27.41 35.60 -54.73
N LEU A 24 -26.83 35.38 -55.92
CA LEU A 24 -25.84 34.32 -56.13
C LEU A 24 -24.53 34.58 -55.38
N GLN A 25 -24.13 35.84 -55.22
CA GLN A 25 -22.98 36.20 -54.39
C GLN A 25 -23.26 35.93 -52.91
N GLN A 26 -24.44 36.28 -52.40
CA GLN A 26 -24.83 36.00 -51.01
C GLN A 26 -24.96 34.50 -50.71
N GLU A 27 -25.50 33.70 -51.64
CA GLU A 27 -25.50 32.23 -51.54
C GLU A 27 -24.06 31.69 -51.51
N LEU A 28 -23.16 32.20 -52.36
CA LEU A 28 -21.76 31.76 -52.42
C LEU A 28 -20.96 32.15 -51.16
N GLU A 29 -21.20 33.35 -50.61
CA GLU A 29 -20.66 33.79 -49.32
C GLU A 29 -21.13 32.83 -48.20
N PHE A 30 -22.44 32.56 -48.11
CA PHE A 30 -23.01 31.62 -47.14
C PHE A 30 -22.45 30.19 -47.28
N ARG A 31 -22.32 29.65 -48.50
CA ARG A 31 -21.70 28.33 -48.73
C ARG A 31 -20.22 28.30 -48.37
N THR A 32 -19.53 29.43 -48.45
CA THR A 32 -18.12 29.54 -48.02
C THR A 32 -18.03 29.50 -46.50
N GLU A 33 -18.94 30.17 -45.79
CA GLU A 33 -19.04 30.10 -44.32
C GLU A 33 -19.43 28.70 -43.82
N GLU A 34 -20.40 28.02 -44.46
CA GLU A 34 -20.73 26.61 -44.17
C GLU A 34 -19.50 25.70 -44.34
N LEU A 35 -18.79 25.84 -45.46
CA LEU A 35 -17.61 25.03 -45.77
C LEU A 35 -16.46 25.28 -44.76
N GLN A 36 -16.22 26.55 -44.40
CA GLN A 36 -15.22 26.91 -43.40
C GLN A 36 -15.58 26.38 -42.01
N THR A 37 -16.85 26.45 -41.61
CA THR A 37 -17.33 25.92 -40.33
C THR A 37 -17.21 24.39 -40.28
N SER A 38 -17.53 23.71 -41.38
CA SER A 38 -17.33 22.27 -41.56
C SER A 38 -15.85 21.88 -41.47
N TYR A 39 -14.96 22.62 -42.13
CA TYR A 39 -13.51 22.39 -42.08
C TYR A 39 -12.92 22.60 -40.68
N CYS A 40 -13.34 23.64 -39.95
CA CYS A 40 -12.95 23.84 -38.54
C CYS A 40 -13.43 22.69 -37.65
N SER A 41 -14.64 22.16 -37.89
CA SER A 41 -15.17 20.99 -37.18
C SER A 41 -14.36 19.72 -37.50
N LEU A 42 -13.97 19.53 -38.76
CA LEU A 42 -13.14 18.40 -39.19
C LEU A 42 -11.75 18.42 -38.53
N LEU A 43 -11.12 19.60 -38.41
CA LEU A 43 -9.86 19.77 -37.69
C LEU A 43 -9.99 19.48 -36.18
N GLN A 44 -11.13 19.81 -35.56
CA GLN A 44 -11.38 19.43 -34.17
C GLN A 44 -11.52 17.91 -34.02
N TYR A 45 -12.26 17.24 -34.90
CA TYR A 45 -12.34 15.77 -34.91
C TYR A 45 -10.98 15.12 -35.15
N GLN A 46 -10.17 15.63 -36.07
CA GLN A 46 -8.81 15.13 -36.29
C GLN A 46 -7.96 15.26 -35.02
N SER A 47 -7.95 16.43 -34.36
CA SER A 47 -7.19 16.64 -33.13
C SER A 47 -7.65 15.75 -31.96
N ILE A 48 -8.96 15.50 -31.85
CA ILE A 48 -9.52 14.54 -30.87
C ILE A 48 -9.04 13.11 -31.17
N LEU A 49 -9.05 12.71 -32.44
CA LEU A 49 -8.70 11.35 -32.88
C LEU A 49 -7.19 11.09 -32.80
N GLU A 50 -6.36 12.09 -33.11
CA GLU A 50 -4.91 12.08 -32.84
C GLU A 50 -4.63 11.93 -31.34
N LYS A 51 -5.33 12.69 -30.48
CA LYS A 51 -5.20 12.55 -29.03
C LYS A 51 -5.63 11.16 -28.55
N GLN A 52 -6.78 10.66 -28.98
CA GLN A 52 -7.27 9.31 -28.62
C GLN A 52 -6.29 8.21 -29.07
N THR A 53 -5.62 8.40 -30.21
CA THR A 53 -4.57 7.50 -30.70
C THR A 53 -3.35 7.53 -29.78
N SER A 54 -2.91 8.72 -29.33
CA SER A 54 -1.83 8.87 -28.36
C SER A 54 -2.17 8.27 -26.99
N ASP A 55 -3.38 8.52 -26.49
CA ASP A 55 -3.89 7.99 -25.22
C ASP A 55 -3.97 6.45 -25.28
N LEU A 56 -4.36 5.87 -26.42
CA LEU A 56 -4.39 4.41 -26.66
C LEU A 56 -2.98 3.78 -26.73
N VAL A 57 -2.00 4.46 -27.34
CA VAL A 57 -0.60 4.00 -27.38
C VAL A 57 0.02 4.01 -25.97
N LEU A 58 -0.26 5.03 -25.17
CA LEU A 58 0.14 5.09 -23.76
C LEU A 58 -0.51 3.95 -22.94
N LEU A 59 -1.80 3.70 -23.15
CA LEU A 59 -2.49 2.59 -22.50
C LEU A 59 -1.89 1.23 -22.88
N HIS A 60 -1.61 0.99 -24.17
CA HIS A 60 -1.00 -0.26 -24.63
C HIS A 60 0.41 -0.46 -24.02
N HIS A 61 1.22 0.59 -23.94
CA HIS A 61 2.51 0.51 -23.26
C HIS A 61 2.36 0.20 -21.76
N HIS A 62 1.38 0.80 -21.08
CA HIS A 62 1.13 0.51 -19.66
C HIS A 62 0.62 -0.92 -19.42
N CYS A 63 -0.29 -1.41 -20.27
CA CYS A 63 -0.73 -2.80 -20.24
C CYS A 63 0.47 -3.75 -20.40
N LYS A 64 1.35 -3.49 -21.38
CA LYS A 64 2.55 -4.31 -21.56
C LYS A 64 3.48 -4.28 -20.34
N MET A 65 3.73 -3.10 -19.75
CA MET A 65 4.52 -3.02 -18.51
C MET A 65 3.90 -3.85 -17.38
N LYS A 66 2.57 -3.98 -17.34
CA LYS A 66 1.86 -4.84 -16.37
C LYS A 66 1.86 -6.33 -16.74
N GLU A 67 1.89 -6.68 -18.02
CA GLU A 67 2.15 -8.06 -18.47
C GLU A 67 3.57 -8.50 -18.09
N ASP A 68 4.58 -7.66 -18.38
CA ASP A 68 5.98 -7.90 -18.02
C ASP A 68 6.16 -8.00 -16.47
N GLU A 69 5.41 -7.20 -15.68
CA GLU A 69 5.39 -7.25 -14.21
C GLU A 69 4.70 -8.52 -13.65
N VAL A 70 3.60 -8.98 -14.27
CA VAL A 70 2.94 -10.24 -13.88
C VAL A 70 3.82 -11.45 -14.17
N ILE A 71 4.53 -11.46 -15.30
CA ILE A 71 5.48 -12.54 -15.65
C ILE A 71 6.56 -12.68 -14.57
N LEU A 72 7.15 -11.58 -14.11
CA LEU A 72 8.12 -11.60 -13.02
C LEU A 72 7.54 -12.15 -11.71
N TYR A 73 6.30 -11.81 -11.36
CA TYR A 73 5.64 -12.39 -10.18
C TYR A 73 5.29 -13.88 -10.34
N GLU A 74 4.95 -14.36 -11.55
CA GLU A 74 4.76 -15.79 -11.83
C GLU A 74 6.09 -16.56 -11.72
N GLU A 75 7.20 -15.96 -12.19
CA GLU A 75 8.56 -16.50 -12.07
C GLU A 75 9.04 -16.52 -10.61
N GLU A 76 8.85 -15.45 -9.83
CA GLU A 76 9.19 -15.42 -8.40
C GLU A 76 8.36 -16.43 -7.58
N MET A 77 7.06 -16.54 -7.84
CA MET A 77 6.19 -17.53 -7.18
C MET A 77 6.61 -18.97 -7.51
N GLY A 78 6.94 -19.28 -8.77
CA GLY A 78 7.42 -20.61 -9.16
C GLY A 78 8.73 -21.00 -8.47
N ASN A 79 9.69 -20.07 -8.38
CA ASN A 79 10.94 -20.27 -7.66
C ASN A 79 10.75 -20.43 -6.13
N HIS A 80 9.66 -19.89 -5.57
CA HIS A 80 9.35 -20.02 -4.15
C HIS A 80 8.77 -21.39 -3.77
N ASP A 81 7.98 -22.04 -4.64
CA ASP A 81 7.38 -23.36 -4.34
C ASP A 81 8.44 -24.48 -4.24
N GLU A 82 9.42 -24.53 -5.16
CA GLU A 82 10.52 -25.53 -5.08
C GLU A 82 11.38 -25.30 -3.82
N ASN A 83 11.76 -24.04 -3.57
CA ASN A 83 12.62 -23.63 -2.47
C ASN A 83 11.96 -23.82 -1.09
N THR A 84 10.63 -23.67 -0.98
CA THR A 84 9.89 -23.99 0.24
C THR A 84 9.72 -25.49 0.46
N GLY A 85 9.60 -26.28 -0.61
CA GLY A 85 9.61 -27.75 -0.54
C GLY A 85 10.90 -28.31 0.05
N GLU A 86 12.06 -27.86 -0.43
CA GLU A 86 13.37 -28.28 0.11
C GLU A 86 13.55 -27.84 1.58
N LYS A 87 13.17 -26.60 1.92
CA LYS A 87 13.21 -26.08 3.30
C LYS A 87 12.31 -26.89 4.24
N LEU A 88 11.14 -27.34 3.78
CA LEU A 88 10.25 -28.19 4.56
C LEU A 88 10.89 -29.56 4.84
N HIS A 89 11.50 -30.19 3.84
CA HIS A 89 12.20 -31.47 3.99
C HIS A 89 13.38 -31.34 4.97
N LEU A 90 14.22 -30.32 4.79
CA LEU A 90 15.37 -30.06 5.66
C LEU A 90 14.94 -29.77 7.12
N ALA A 91 13.83 -29.05 7.31
CA ALA A 91 13.26 -28.81 8.62
C ALA A 91 12.73 -30.11 9.26
N GLN A 92 12.07 -30.98 8.51
CA GLN A 92 11.60 -32.29 8.99
C GLN A 92 12.77 -33.20 9.39
N GLU A 93 13.85 -33.23 8.61
CA GLU A 93 15.07 -34.00 8.91
C GLU A 93 15.77 -33.49 10.18
N GLN A 94 15.90 -32.17 10.34
CA GLN A 94 16.42 -31.60 11.59
C GLN A 94 15.52 -31.87 12.80
N LEU A 95 14.20 -31.92 12.63
CA LEU A 95 13.24 -32.23 13.69
C LEU A 95 13.34 -33.71 14.12
N ALA A 96 13.57 -34.63 13.19
CA ALA A 96 13.87 -36.04 13.49
C ALA A 96 15.19 -36.17 14.28
N LEU A 97 16.27 -35.53 13.83
CA LEU A 97 17.57 -35.52 14.52
C LEU A 97 17.49 -34.89 15.92
N ALA A 98 16.65 -33.86 16.10
CA ALA A 98 16.37 -33.28 17.41
C ALA A 98 15.59 -34.28 18.31
N GLY A 99 14.63 -35.01 17.76
CA GLY A 99 13.91 -36.08 18.45
C GLY A 99 14.82 -37.19 18.99
N ASP A 100 15.70 -37.74 18.14
CA ASP A 100 16.69 -38.75 18.56
C ASP A 100 17.61 -38.23 19.66
N LYS A 101 18.01 -36.94 19.58
CA LYS A 101 18.85 -36.30 20.59
C LYS A 101 18.12 -36.09 21.92
N ILE A 102 16.83 -35.76 21.89
CA ILE A 102 15.97 -35.71 23.09
C ILE A 102 15.87 -37.09 23.74
N VAL A 103 15.54 -38.13 22.97
CA VAL A 103 15.42 -39.52 23.50
C VAL A 103 16.76 -40.03 24.06
N SER A 104 17.90 -39.62 23.48
CA SER A 104 19.23 -39.89 24.04
C SER A 104 19.46 -39.18 25.38
N LEU A 105 19.09 -37.90 25.47
CA LEU A 105 19.18 -37.12 26.71
C LEU A 105 18.25 -37.66 27.81
N GLU A 106 17.02 -38.08 27.48
CA GLU A 106 16.08 -38.70 28.42
C GLU A 106 16.64 -39.99 29.03
N ARG A 107 17.24 -40.87 28.21
CA ARG A 107 17.93 -42.08 28.69
C ARG A 107 19.09 -41.72 29.64
N SER A 108 19.85 -40.66 29.34
CA SER A 108 20.93 -40.19 30.20
C SER A 108 20.41 -39.62 31.54
N LEU A 109 19.28 -38.89 31.50
CA LEU A 109 18.62 -38.33 32.68
C LEU A 109 18.00 -39.42 33.57
N SER A 110 17.47 -40.50 33.00
CA SER A 110 17.07 -41.67 33.77
C SER A 110 18.26 -42.27 34.50
N LEU A 111 19.37 -42.53 33.81
CA LEU A 111 20.60 -43.04 34.42
C LEU A 111 21.17 -42.13 35.53
N TYR A 112 21.01 -40.81 35.43
CA TYR A 112 21.35 -39.89 36.52
C TYR A 112 20.36 -39.98 37.68
N ARG A 113 19.05 -40.10 37.41
CA ARG A 113 18.00 -40.29 38.44
C ARG A 113 18.21 -41.59 39.22
N ASP A 114 18.52 -42.68 38.54
CA ASP A 114 18.77 -44.00 39.14
C ASP A 114 20.02 -43.98 40.04
N LYS A 115 21.10 -43.32 39.59
CA LYS A 115 22.30 -43.08 40.40
C LYS A 115 22.03 -42.17 41.61
N TYR A 116 21.24 -41.11 41.44
CA TYR A 116 20.88 -40.21 42.53
C TYR A 116 20.01 -40.91 43.58
N GLN A 117 19.03 -41.71 43.15
CA GLN A 117 18.21 -42.55 44.03
C GLN A 117 19.07 -43.57 44.80
N THR A 118 20.04 -44.19 44.13
CA THR A 118 21.01 -45.09 44.78
C THR A 118 21.85 -44.36 45.82
N SER A 119 22.25 -43.12 45.52
CA SER A 119 22.98 -42.26 46.47
C SER A 119 22.11 -41.83 47.66
N LEU A 120 20.82 -41.56 47.46
CA LEU A 120 19.89 -41.25 48.54
C LEU A 120 19.75 -42.44 49.50
N SER A 121 19.54 -43.66 49.01
CA SER A 121 19.44 -44.83 49.91
C SER A 121 20.76 -45.21 50.58
N ASN A 122 21.91 -44.85 50.01
CA ASN A 122 23.19 -44.91 50.72
C ASN A 122 23.30 -43.84 51.83
N ILE A 123 22.74 -42.64 51.62
CA ILE A 123 22.66 -41.59 52.65
C ILE A 123 21.69 -41.99 53.75
N GLU A 124 20.51 -42.55 53.44
CA GLU A 124 19.55 -43.09 54.42
C GLU A 124 20.20 -44.16 55.32
N LEU A 125 21.03 -45.03 54.73
CA LEU A 125 21.79 -46.05 55.48
C LEU A 125 22.87 -45.42 56.40
N LEU A 126 23.57 -44.39 55.92
CA LEU A 126 24.55 -43.64 56.73
C LEU A 126 23.87 -42.83 57.85
N GLU A 127 22.71 -42.22 57.59
CA GLU A 127 21.90 -41.57 58.63
C GLU A 127 21.43 -42.56 59.69
N CYS A 128 21.11 -43.81 59.32
CA CYS A 128 20.79 -44.85 60.30
C CYS A 128 22.01 -45.21 61.16
N GLN A 129 23.23 -45.27 60.59
CA GLN A 129 24.46 -45.45 61.37
C GLN A 129 24.75 -44.26 62.28
N VAL A 130 24.61 -43.04 61.78
CA VAL A 130 24.78 -41.80 62.56
C VAL A 130 23.77 -41.77 63.71
N LYS A 131 22.49 -42.09 63.50
CA LYS A 131 21.48 -42.14 64.57
C LYS A 131 21.77 -43.18 65.65
N MET A 132 22.46 -44.28 65.35
CA MET A 132 22.94 -45.20 66.40
C MET A 132 24.09 -44.58 67.20
N LEU A 133 25.07 -43.97 66.53
CA LEU A 133 26.20 -43.27 67.17
C LEU A 133 25.74 -42.04 68.00
N GLU A 134 24.73 -41.31 67.54
CA GLU A 134 24.06 -40.24 68.28
C GLU A 134 23.30 -40.77 69.48
N GLY A 135 22.73 -41.97 69.41
CA GLY A 135 22.15 -42.68 70.57
C GLY A 135 23.19 -43.05 71.62
N GLU A 136 24.39 -43.46 71.19
CA GLU A 136 25.52 -43.76 72.07
C GLU A 136 26.12 -42.47 72.70
N LEU A 137 26.23 -41.38 71.94
CA LEU A 137 26.66 -40.06 72.42
C LEU A 137 25.62 -39.36 73.33
N GLY A 138 24.33 -39.54 73.05
CA GLY A 138 23.22 -38.95 73.81
C GLY A 138 23.15 -39.44 75.26
N GLY A 139 23.73 -40.60 75.56
CA GLY A 139 23.90 -41.08 76.94
C GLY A 139 24.96 -40.35 77.77
N ILE A 140 25.76 -39.47 77.17
CA ILE A 140 26.96 -38.88 77.80
C ILE A 140 26.79 -37.37 78.09
N ILE A 141 25.98 -36.63 77.33
CA ILE A 141 25.88 -35.16 77.42
C ILE A 141 24.49 -34.73 77.91
N GLY A 142 24.25 -34.90 79.21
CA GLY A 142 22.95 -34.64 79.87
C GLY A 142 22.98 -33.61 80.99
N GLN A 143 23.54 -32.41 80.75
CA GLN A 143 23.49 -31.26 81.70
C GLN A 143 23.30 -29.91 80.99
N ASP A 144 22.04 -29.45 80.92
CA ASP A 144 21.49 -28.13 81.30
C ASP A 144 22.40 -26.88 81.52
N PRO A 145 21.86 -25.62 81.45
CA PRO A 145 20.70 -25.14 80.68
C PRO A 145 20.80 -23.65 80.18
N GLU A 146 19.70 -23.17 79.57
CA GLU A 146 19.15 -21.78 79.54
C GLU A 146 20.04 -20.50 79.51
N ASN A 147 19.71 -19.57 78.59
CA ASN A 147 19.03 -18.31 78.97
C ASN A 147 18.22 -17.68 77.80
N LYS A 148 17.45 -16.61 78.09
CA LYS A 148 16.36 -16.03 77.26
C LYS A 148 16.56 -14.53 76.96
N GLY A 149 15.80 -14.02 75.96
CA GLY A 149 15.53 -12.60 75.71
C GLY A 149 15.43 -12.30 74.20
N ASP A 150 14.27 -12.02 73.58
CA ASP A 150 13.28 -10.93 73.75
C ASP A 150 13.77 -9.54 73.28
N HIS A 151 13.05 -8.74 72.46
CA HIS A 151 11.73 -8.84 71.80
C HIS A 151 11.83 -8.18 70.39
N SER A 152 11.35 -8.75 69.27
CA SER A 152 9.96 -8.79 68.74
C SER A 152 9.51 -7.64 67.80
N LYS A 153 9.00 -8.04 66.61
CA LYS A 153 7.96 -7.39 65.77
C LYS A 153 8.28 -6.07 65.01
N ALA A 154 8.56 -6.22 63.72
CA ALA A 154 8.26 -5.22 62.69
C ALA A 154 7.01 -5.62 61.88
N ARG A 155 6.18 -4.65 61.45
CA ARG A 155 5.06 -4.88 60.52
C ARG A 155 4.80 -3.66 59.61
N ILE A 156 5.32 -3.74 58.39
CA ILE A 156 4.78 -3.25 57.10
C ILE A 156 3.79 -2.05 57.15
N TYR A 157 4.17 -0.88 56.60
CA TYR A 157 3.78 -0.53 55.22
C TYR A 157 4.51 0.69 54.62
N THR A 158 4.66 0.64 53.30
CA THR A 158 5.40 1.54 52.39
C THR A 158 4.55 2.68 51.83
N SER A 159 5.17 3.85 51.55
CA SER A 159 5.04 4.62 50.28
C SER A 159 5.45 6.11 50.44
N SER A 160 6.64 6.51 49.93
CA SER A 160 6.98 7.94 49.69
C SER A 160 8.23 8.23 48.82
N CYS A 161 8.83 7.23 48.14
CA CYS A 161 10.20 7.37 47.62
C CYS A 161 10.32 8.09 46.26
N MET A 162 9.41 7.83 45.33
CA MET A 162 9.66 7.95 43.87
C MET A 162 9.78 9.37 43.29
N ILE A 163 9.64 10.43 44.08
CA ILE A 163 9.75 11.82 43.56
C ILE A 163 10.82 12.65 44.25
N GLN A 164 11.58 12.08 45.20
CA GLN A 164 12.78 12.75 45.71
C GLN A 164 13.84 12.89 44.60
N GLU A 165 14.07 11.78 43.91
CA GLU A 165 15.20 11.55 42.99
C GLU A 165 15.06 12.28 41.65
N HIS A 166 13.83 12.49 41.15
CA HIS A 166 13.63 13.07 39.82
C HIS A 166 13.98 14.57 39.75
N GLN A 167 13.73 15.33 40.82
CA GLN A 167 14.22 16.72 40.93
C GLN A 167 15.73 16.78 41.19
N GLU A 168 16.32 15.76 41.82
CA GLU A 168 17.75 15.75 42.13
C GLU A 168 18.59 15.38 40.90
N THR A 169 18.11 14.47 40.05
CA THR A 169 18.70 14.18 38.73
C THR A 169 18.61 15.38 37.78
N LEU A 170 17.47 16.09 37.75
CA LEU A 170 17.35 17.36 37.00
C LEU A 170 18.35 18.43 37.47
N LYS A 171 18.56 18.57 38.78
CA LYS A 171 19.55 19.52 39.33
C LYS A 171 20.98 19.13 38.92
N ARG A 172 21.37 17.87 39.10
CA ARG A 172 22.68 17.34 38.67
C ARG A 172 22.92 17.53 37.17
N LEU A 173 21.89 17.38 36.33
CA LEU A 173 21.94 17.67 34.89
C LEU A 173 22.25 19.15 34.60
N SER A 174 21.62 20.09 35.32
CA SER A 174 21.93 21.53 35.16
C SER A 174 23.37 21.87 35.57
N GLU A 175 23.89 21.23 36.62
CA GLU A 175 25.26 21.40 37.10
C GLU A 175 26.30 20.80 36.13
N VAL A 176 25.92 19.75 35.37
CA VAL A 176 26.74 19.20 34.27
C VAL A 176 26.71 20.12 33.05
N TRP A 177 25.55 20.62 32.63
CA TRP A 177 25.46 21.56 31.50
C TRP A 177 26.22 22.86 31.75
N GLN A 178 26.22 23.37 32.99
CA GLN A 178 27.07 24.51 33.34
C GLN A 178 28.56 24.17 33.18
N LYS A 179 29.03 23.01 33.66
CA LYS A 179 30.42 22.56 33.47
C LYS A 179 30.79 22.28 32.01
N VAL A 180 29.81 21.97 31.16
CA VAL A 180 29.98 21.84 29.70
C VAL A 180 29.92 23.20 28.99
N SER A 181 29.28 24.21 29.58
CA SER A 181 29.48 25.63 29.24
C SER A 181 30.66 26.27 30.00
N GLU A 182 31.39 25.47 30.75
CA GLU A 182 32.78 25.65 31.13
C GLU A 182 33.64 24.66 30.26
N GLN A 183 33.16 24.30 29.04
CA GLN A 183 33.83 23.55 27.93
C GLN A 183 33.69 24.25 26.53
N ASP A 184 34.49 23.79 25.56
CA ASP A 184 35.18 24.64 24.57
C ASP A 184 35.83 25.88 25.20
N ASP A 185 35.38 27.13 25.02
CA ASP A 185 36.21 28.35 24.79
C ASP A 185 37.38 28.82 25.74
N LEU A 186 37.82 28.04 26.74
CA LEU A 186 39.22 28.03 27.23
C LEU A 186 40.06 26.94 26.53
N ILE A 187 39.44 25.98 25.85
CA ILE A 187 40.00 25.40 24.62
C ILE A 187 40.22 26.53 23.60
N GLN A 188 39.32 27.52 23.46
CA GLN A 188 39.59 28.71 22.64
C GLN A 188 40.67 29.62 23.26
N GLU A 189 40.71 29.82 24.57
CA GLU A 189 41.82 30.53 25.24
C GLU A 189 43.15 29.79 25.07
N LEU A 190 43.17 28.45 25.12
CA LEU A 190 44.33 27.61 24.82
C LEU A 190 44.69 27.66 23.33
N ARG A 191 43.72 27.68 22.39
CA ARG A 191 43.94 27.92 20.95
C ARG A 191 44.53 29.32 20.71
N ASN A 192 44.05 30.34 21.42
CA ASN A 192 44.57 31.71 21.35
C ASN A 192 46.00 31.78 21.92
N LYS A 193 46.25 31.16 23.09
CA LYS A 193 47.60 31.02 23.68
C LYS A 193 48.54 30.24 22.77
N LEU A 194 48.06 29.19 22.11
CA LEU A 194 48.83 28.42 21.11
C LEU A 194 49.12 29.26 19.87
N ALA A 195 48.18 30.06 19.36
CA ALA A 195 48.40 30.97 18.25
C ALA A 195 49.46 32.05 18.60
N CYS A 196 49.37 32.67 19.78
CA CYS A 196 50.38 33.60 20.28
C CYS A 196 51.74 32.92 20.51
N SER A 197 51.75 31.68 21.01
CA SER A 197 52.98 30.90 21.20
C SER A 197 53.64 30.58 19.85
N ASN A 198 52.86 30.17 18.85
CA ASN A 198 53.37 29.88 17.51
C ASN A 198 53.92 31.14 16.83
N ALA A 199 53.29 32.31 17.00
CA ALA A 199 53.86 33.58 16.55
C ALA A 199 55.20 33.89 17.25
N LEU A 200 55.27 33.72 18.57
CA LEU A 200 56.52 33.86 19.35
C LEU A 200 57.59 32.80 19.02
N VAL A 201 57.22 31.65 18.47
CA VAL A 201 58.16 30.66 17.92
C VAL A 201 58.71 31.14 16.59
N LEU A 202 57.87 31.64 15.67
CA LEU A 202 58.32 32.20 14.39
C LEU A 202 59.24 33.42 14.59
N GLU A 203 58.90 34.35 15.49
CA GLU A 203 59.80 35.47 15.85
C GLU A 203 61.15 34.98 16.41
N ARG A 204 61.15 33.87 17.17
CA ARG A 204 62.39 33.26 17.69
C ARG A 204 63.16 32.49 16.63
N GLU A 205 62.50 31.90 15.64
CA GLU A 205 63.16 31.26 14.49
C GLU A 205 63.80 32.31 13.59
N GLU A 206 63.13 33.42 13.29
CA GLU A 206 63.72 34.58 12.60
C GLU A 206 64.91 35.16 13.39
N ALA A 207 64.75 35.33 14.71
CA ALA A 207 65.84 35.78 15.58
C ALA A 207 67.02 34.79 15.63
N LEU A 208 66.77 33.47 15.60
CA LEU A 208 67.82 32.44 15.53
C LEU A 208 68.51 32.41 14.16
N ILE A 209 67.77 32.58 13.06
CA ILE A 209 68.33 32.70 11.71
C ILE A 209 69.25 33.93 11.65
N LYS A 210 68.80 35.06 12.20
CA LYS A 210 69.61 36.28 12.32
C LYS A 210 70.84 36.05 13.20
N LEU A 211 70.69 35.52 14.41
CA LEU A 211 71.81 35.24 15.32
C LEU A 211 72.81 34.27 14.70
N ARG A 212 72.36 33.32 13.87
CA ARG A 212 73.22 32.37 13.15
C ARG A 212 73.99 33.05 12.01
N ALA A 213 73.38 34.01 11.31
CA ALA A 213 74.08 34.87 10.36
C ALA A 213 75.10 35.78 11.05
N ASP A 214 74.72 36.39 12.18
CA ASP A 214 75.60 37.22 13.01
C ASP A 214 76.78 36.39 13.58
N PHE A 215 76.55 35.13 13.98
CA PHE A 215 77.60 34.23 14.48
C PHE A 215 78.55 33.75 13.36
N VAL A 216 78.05 33.56 12.14
CA VAL A 216 78.90 33.32 10.94
C VAL A 216 79.72 34.57 10.61
N SER A 217 79.14 35.77 10.73
CA SER A 217 79.85 37.04 10.57
C SER A 217 80.93 37.24 11.64
N TYR A 218 80.62 36.91 12.90
CA TYR A 218 81.55 36.99 14.03
C TYR A 218 82.70 35.99 13.91
N THR A 219 82.42 34.73 13.55
CA THR A 219 83.48 33.72 13.34
C THR A 219 84.31 33.96 12.07
N ALA A 220 83.80 34.72 11.09
CA ALA A 220 84.56 35.22 9.96
C ALA A 220 85.48 36.41 10.31
N THR A 221 85.18 37.16 11.38
CA THR A 221 85.92 38.38 11.77
C THR A 221 86.84 38.20 12.97
N HIS A 222 86.54 37.29 13.91
CA HIS A 222 87.32 37.03 15.12
C HIS A 222 87.79 35.58 15.20
N ARG A 223 89.10 35.37 14.99
CA ARG A 223 89.74 34.04 14.91
C ARG A 223 90.80 33.80 16.00
N HIS A 224 90.65 34.42 17.16
CA HIS A 224 91.54 34.25 18.32
C HIS A 224 90.72 34.07 19.61
N PRO A 225 91.06 33.08 20.47
CA PRO A 225 90.43 32.93 21.78
C PRO A 225 90.97 34.00 22.75
N PRO A 226 90.12 34.61 23.61
CA PRO A 226 90.57 35.56 24.61
C PRO A 226 91.29 34.85 25.76
N SER A 227 92.27 35.55 26.36
CA SER A 227 93.11 35.02 27.43
C SER A 227 93.19 35.99 28.62
N SER A 228 92.06 36.31 29.23
CA SER A 228 92.00 37.00 30.53
C SER A 228 91.24 36.18 31.57
N SER A 229 91.33 36.58 32.85
CA SER A 229 90.68 35.85 33.95
C SER A 229 89.21 36.20 34.16
N GLU A 230 88.75 37.37 33.71
CA GLU A 230 87.33 37.75 33.79
C GLU A 230 86.50 36.97 32.75
N ASP A 231 87.05 36.75 31.54
CA ASP A 231 86.45 35.88 30.52
C ASP A 231 86.11 34.48 31.09
N CYS A 232 86.95 33.94 31.98
CA CYS A 232 86.75 32.60 32.55
C CYS A 232 85.61 32.55 33.60
N GLU A 233 85.41 33.64 34.34
CA GLU A 233 84.26 33.81 35.24
C GLU A 233 82.95 33.92 34.44
N ASP A 234 82.96 34.72 33.37
CA ASP A 234 81.76 34.93 32.56
C ASP A 234 81.45 33.74 31.65
N ILE A 235 82.46 33.01 31.13
CA ILE A 235 82.28 31.70 30.48
C ILE A 235 81.61 30.70 31.45
N LYS A 236 81.95 30.69 32.75
CA LYS A 236 81.24 29.82 33.72
C LYS A 236 79.79 30.23 33.92
N LYS A 237 79.49 31.54 33.97
CA LYS A 237 78.11 32.05 34.06
C LYS A 237 77.30 31.70 32.81
N ILE A 238 77.90 31.86 31.62
CA ILE A 238 77.33 31.47 30.33
C ILE A 238 77.09 29.96 30.28
N LEU A 239 78.06 29.12 30.68
CA LEU A 239 77.89 27.66 30.71
C LEU A 239 76.80 27.22 31.71
N LYS A 240 76.70 27.85 32.88
CA LYS A 240 75.61 27.59 33.83
C LYS A 240 74.25 28.00 33.26
N HIS A 241 74.17 29.16 32.61
CA HIS A 241 72.94 29.61 31.95
C HIS A 241 72.54 28.70 30.78
N LEU A 242 73.49 28.25 29.96
CA LEU A 242 73.26 27.27 28.89
C LEU A 242 72.82 25.90 29.42
N GLN A 243 73.35 25.47 30.57
CA GLN A 243 72.91 24.24 31.25
C GLN A 243 71.46 24.38 31.76
N GLU A 244 71.14 25.49 32.44
CA GLU A 244 69.78 25.80 32.92
C GLU A 244 68.79 25.93 31.75
N GLN A 245 69.19 26.56 30.65
CA GLN A 245 68.42 26.65 29.40
C GLN A 245 68.21 25.27 28.77
N LYS A 246 69.24 24.41 28.74
CA LYS A 246 69.17 23.04 28.21
C LYS A 246 68.28 22.14 29.06
N ASP A 247 68.31 22.27 30.39
CA ASP A 247 67.43 21.51 31.28
C ASP A 247 65.98 22.02 31.22
N SER A 248 65.76 23.33 31.07
CA SER A 248 64.44 23.90 30.75
C SER A 248 63.90 23.43 29.38
N GLN A 249 64.77 23.25 28.39
CA GLN A 249 64.40 22.68 27.09
C GLN A 249 64.05 21.19 27.19
N CYS A 250 64.73 20.42 28.05
CA CYS A 250 64.34 19.03 28.32
C CYS A 250 62.91 18.95 28.89
N LEU A 251 62.56 19.81 29.85
CA LEU A 251 61.19 19.89 30.40
C LEU A 251 60.15 20.22 29.31
N HIS A 252 60.42 21.20 28.44
CA HIS A 252 59.52 21.50 27.33
C HIS A 252 59.39 20.33 26.33
N VAL A 253 60.44 19.55 26.09
CA VAL A 253 60.35 18.32 25.27
C VAL A 253 59.48 17.25 25.93
N GLU A 254 59.51 17.12 27.26
CA GLU A 254 58.59 16.23 27.99
C GLU A 254 57.14 16.73 27.94
N GLU A 255 56.91 18.04 28.07
CA GLU A 255 55.59 18.67 27.90
C GLU A 255 55.03 18.42 26.48
N TYR A 256 55.83 18.62 25.43
CA TYR A 256 55.42 18.31 24.05
C TYR A 256 55.20 16.81 23.83
N GLN A 257 56.01 15.92 24.43
CA GLN A 257 55.76 14.47 24.37
C GLN A 257 54.44 14.08 25.04
N ASN A 258 54.06 14.74 26.13
CA ASN A 258 52.79 14.48 26.82
C ASN A 258 51.61 15.00 25.98
N LEU A 259 51.68 16.22 25.45
CA LEU A 259 50.68 16.74 24.51
C LEU A 259 50.50 15.84 23.27
N VAL A 260 51.57 15.24 22.75
CA VAL A 260 51.50 14.27 21.65
C VAL A 260 50.87 12.93 22.06
N LYS A 261 50.92 12.52 23.33
CA LYS A 261 50.16 11.37 23.86
C LYS A 261 48.68 11.72 23.97
N ASP A 262 48.36 12.90 24.51
CA ASP A 262 46.99 13.37 24.69
C ASP A 262 46.26 13.50 23.35
N LEU A 263 46.89 14.13 22.35
CA LEU A 263 46.36 14.23 20.99
C LEU A 263 46.20 12.87 20.28
N ARG A 264 46.98 11.84 20.65
CA ARG A 264 46.78 10.47 20.16
C ARG A 264 45.55 9.82 20.81
N MET A 265 45.36 10.00 22.12
CA MET A 265 44.17 9.50 22.82
C MET A 265 42.89 10.19 22.33
N GLU A 266 42.93 11.50 22.06
CA GLU A 266 41.81 12.21 21.42
C GLU A 266 41.51 11.69 20.01
N LEU A 267 42.55 11.46 19.18
CA LEU A 267 42.37 10.89 17.84
C LEU A 267 41.77 9.48 17.89
N GLU A 268 42.21 8.65 18.83
CA GLU A 268 41.70 7.29 19.04
C GLU A 268 40.24 7.31 19.50
N ALA A 269 39.88 8.19 20.45
CA ALA A 269 38.50 8.40 20.89
C ALA A 269 37.58 8.90 19.76
N VAL A 270 38.05 9.84 18.93
CA VAL A 270 37.31 10.30 17.73
C VAL A 270 37.18 9.18 16.68
N SER A 271 38.17 8.30 16.55
CA SER A 271 38.09 7.15 15.64
C SER A 271 37.03 6.14 16.10
N GLU A 272 36.94 5.89 17.41
CA GLU A 272 35.91 5.02 18.00
C GLU A 272 34.52 5.68 17.94
N GLN A 273 34.42 6.99 18.14
CA GLN A 273 33.17 7.74 17.93
C GLN A 273 32.69 7.61 16.47
N LYS A 274 33.59 7.76 15.50
CA LYS A 274 33.28 7.56 14.07
C LYS A 274 32.81 6.13 13.78
N LYS A 275 33.44 5.12 14.39
CA LYS A 275 33.05 3.71 14.28
C LYS A 275 31.66 3.43 14.85
N ASN A 276 31.31 4.04 15.98
CA ASN A 276 29.96 3.94 16.55
C ASN A 276 28.91 4.65 15.69
N ILE A 277 29.18 5.88 15.21
CA ILE A 277 28.29 6.58 14.27
C ILE A 277 28.06 5.77 12.99
N MET A 278 29.10 5.11 12.46
CA MET A 278 28.99 4.25 11.28
C MET A 278 28.14 3.01 11.53
N LYS A 279 28.26 2.40 12.71
CA LYS A 279 27.42 1.26 13.14
C LYS A 279 25.95 1.68 13.27
N ASP A 280 25.68 2.84 13.85
CA ASP A 280 24.32 3.39 13.98
C ASP A 280 23.74 3.79 12.62
N MET A 281 24.57 4.29 11.69
CA MET A 281 24.18 4.57 10.31
C MET A 281 23.78 3.31 9.55
N MET A 282 24.60 2.25 9.59
CA MET A 282 24.27 0.96 8.97
C MET A 282 23.03 0.32 9.59
N LYS A 283 22.81 0.52 10.91
CA LYS A 283 21.56 0.10 11.56
C LYS A 283 20.36 0.89 11.02
N LEU A 284 20.45 2.20 10.87
CA LEU A 284 19.39 3.04 10.31
C LEU A 284 19.09 2.71 8.84
N GLU A 285 20.10 2.32 8.07
CA GLU A 285 19.93 1.83 6.69
C GLU A 285 19.16 0.49 6.69
N LEU A 286 19.50 -0.47 7.56
CA LEU A 286 18.76 -1.72 7.72
C LEU A 286 17.32 -1.50 8.22
N ASP A 287 17.12 -0.64 9.23
CA ASP A 287 15.80 -0.27 9.73
C ASP A 287 14.94 0.38 8.61
N LEU A 288 15.56 1.17 7.73
CA LEU A 288 14.89 1.79 6.56
C LEU A 288 14.59 0.79 5.44
N HIS A 289 15.40 -0.27 5.25
CA HIS A 289 15.09 -1.34 4.32
C HIS A 289 13.90 -2.17 4.80
N GLY A 290 13.90 -2.61 6.07
CA GLY A 290 12.77 -3.32 6.67
C GLY A 290 11.46 -2.54 6.58
N LEU A 291 11.47 -1.23 6.88
CA LEU A 291 10.27 -0.38 6.73
C LEU A 291 9.76 -0.27 5.27
N ARG A 292 10.63 -0.38 4.26
CA ARG A 292 10.22 -0.40 2.84
C ARG A 292 9.58 -1.74 2.48
N GLU A 293 10.17 -2.84 2.94
CA GLU A 293 9.66 -4.19 2.73
C GLU A 293 8.29 -4.37 3.43
N GLU A 294 8.15 -3.94 4.68
CA GLU A 294 6.87 -3.90 5.41
C GLU A 294 5.81 -3.05 4.69
N THR A 295 6.19 -1.89 4.16
CA THR A 295 5.29 -1.02 3.38
C THR A 295 4.86 -1.68 2.08
N SER A 296 5.79 -2.32 1.36
CA SER A 296 5.50 -3.04 0.11
C SER A 296 4.54 -4.21 0.35
N ALA A 297 4.84 -5.05 1.35
CA ALA A 297 3.98 -6.16 1.77
C ALA A 297 2.63 -5.69 2.36
N HIS A 298 2.51 -4.44 2.81
CA HIS A 298 1.22 -3.85 3.17
C HIS A 298 0.40 -3.42 1.95
N ILE A 299 1.04 -2.78 0.96
CA ILE A 299 0.40 -2.39 -0.31
C ILE A 299 -0.10 -3.65 -1.04
N GLU A 300 0.76 -4.66 -1.21
CA GLU A 300 0.43 -5.93 -1.85
C GLU A 300 -0.77 -6.64 -1.18
N ARG A 301 -0.83 -6.64 0.16
CA ARG A 301 -2.00 -7.15 0.90
C ARG A 301 -3.27 -6.34 0.64
N LYS A 302 -3.17 -5.01 0.54
CA LYS A 302 -4.31 -4.14 0.22
C LYS A 302 -4.77 -4.28 -1.23
N ASP A 303 -3.89 -4.55 -2.17
CA ASP A 303 -4.25 -4.84 -3.56
C ASP A 303 -4.90 -6.23 -3.70
N LYS A 304 -4.42 -7.23 -2.93
CA LYS A 304 -5.08 -8.55 -2.79
C LYS A 304 -6.47 -8.44 -2.15
N GLU A 305 -6.64 -7.59 -1.14
CA GLU A 305 -7.94 -7.28 -0.52
C GLU A 305 -8.89 -6.55 -1.50
N ALA A 306 -8.37 -5.54 -2.22
CA ALA A 306 -9.13 -4.78 -3.20
C ALA A 306 -9.61 -5.63 -4.38
N THR A 307 -8.76 -6.53 -4.89
CA THR A 307 -9.14 -7.46 -5.98
C THR A 307 -10.19 -8.47 -5.53
N ILE A 308 -10.10 -9.00 -4.30
CA ILE A 308 -11.17 -9.84 -3.72
C ILE A 308 -12.50 -9.08 -3.62
N LEU A 309 -12.47 -7.83 -3.13
CA LEU A 309 -13.67 -6.98 -3.04
C LEU A 309 -14.24 -6.62 -4.43
N GLN A 310 -13.37 -6.40 -5.43
CA GLN A 310 -13.78 -6.13 -6.81
C GLN A 310 -14.43 -7.35 -7.47
N CYS A 311 -13.87 -8.56 -7.29
CA CYS A 311 -14.50 -9.80 -7.71
C CYS A 311 -15.87 -9.99 -7.04
N ARG A 312 -15.97 -9.73 -5.73
CA ARG A 312 -17.24 -9.84 -5.00
C ARG A 312 -18.28 -8.82 -5.46
N LEU A 313 -17.87 -7.62 -5.86
CA LEU A 313 -18.75 -6.63 -6.50
C LEU A 313 -19.26 -7.12 -7.86
N GLN A 314 -18.41 -7.74 -8.68
CA GLN A 314 -18.82 -8.33 -9.96
C GLN A 314 -19.81 -9.50 -9.78
N GLU A 315 -19.59 -10.38 -8.79
CA GLU A 315 -20.54 -11.45 -8.44
C GLU A 315 -21.93 -10.88 -8.04
N LEU A 316 -21.95 -9.87 -7.16
CA LEU A 316 -23.19 -9.23 -6.72
C LEU A 316 -23.90 -8.50 -7.87
N GLN A 317 -23.13 -7.85 -8.75
CA GLN A 317 -23.67 -7.19 -9.94
C GLN A 317 -24.25 -8.20 -10.93
N LEU A 318 -23.61 -9.35 -11.14
CA LEU A 318 -24.13 -10.45 -11.95
C LEU A 318 -25.45 -10.97 -11.36
N GLN A 319 -25.48 -11.33 -10.07
CA GLN A 319 -26.68 -11.78 -9.35
C GLN A 319 -27.83 -10.76 -9.41
N PHE A 320 -27.52 -9.46 -9.38
CA PHE A 320 -28.51 -8.41 -9.58
C PHE A 320 -29.09 -8.43 -11.01
N THR A 321 -28.28 -8.56 -12.05
CA THR A 321 -28.81 -8.67 -13.43
C THR A 321 -29.61 -9.94 -13.66
N GLU A 322 -29.26 -11.06 -13.02
CA GLU A 322 -30.05 -12.29 -13.07
C GLU A 322 -31.38 -12.15 -12.35
N SER A 323 -31.38 -11.51 -11.18
CA SER A 323 -32.60 -11.17 -10.44
C SER A 323 -33.51 -10.25 -11.24
N GLN A 324 -32.95 -9.27 -11.96
CA GLN A 324 -33.69 -8.38 -12.87
C GLN A 324 -34.27 -9.15 -14.07
N LYS A 325 -33.49 -10.04 -14.70
CA LYS A 325 -33.98 -10.93 -15.78
C LYS A 325 -35.11 -11.86 -15.29
N LEU A 326 -35.06 -12.32 -14.03
CA LEU A 326 -36.11 -13.12 -13.41
C LEU A 326 -37.36 -12.30 -13.06
N ALA A 327 -37.21 -11.03 -12.66
CA ALA A 327 -38.34 -10.11 -12.48
C ALA A 327 -39.07 -9.88 -13.81
N LEU A 328 -38.35 -9.46 -14.87
CA LEU A 328 -38.95 -9.24 -16.20
C LEU A 328 -39.67 -10.48 -16.77
N LYS A 329 -39.17 -11.69 -16.48
CA LYS A 329 -39.87 -12.94 -16.82
C LYS A 329 -41.16 -13.14 -16.04
N LYS A 330 -41.20 -12.79 -14.74
CA LYS A 330 -42.43 -12.83 -13.93
C LYS A 330 -43.44 -11.79 -14.40
N ASP A 331 -42.98 -10.58 -14.70
CA ASP A 331 -43.81 -9.48 -15.17
C ASP A 331 -44.46 -9.82 -16.52
N LYS A 332 -43.73 -10.44 -17.45
CA LYS A 332 -44.32 -10.93 -18.70
C LYS A 332 -45.35 -12.05 -18.47
N ILE A 333 -45.09 -12.99 -17.56
CA ILE A 333 -46.05 -14.05 -17.18
C ILE A 333 -47.30 -13.47 -16.48
N LEU A 334 -47.19 -12.32 -15.81
CA LEU A 334 -48.35 -11.59 -15.28
C LEU A 334 -49.15 -10.94 -16.42
N GLN A 335 -48.49 -10.19 -17.31
CA GLN A 335 -49.14 -9.63 -18.50
C GLN A 335 -49.90 -10.69 -19.31
N ASP A 336 -49.28 -11.85 -19.58
CA ASP A 336 -49.90 -12.95 -20.33
C ASP A 336 -51.14 -13.54 -19.61
N LYS A 337 -51.19 -13.46 -18.27
CA LYS A 337 -52.36 -13.84 -17.46
C LYS A 337 -53.44 -12.77 -17.47
N ASP A 338 -53.07 -11.50 -17.44
CA ASP A 338 -54.01 -10.38 -17.47
C ASP A 338 -54.69 -10.27 -18.85
N GLU A 339 -53.95 -10.51 -19.93
CA GLU A 339 -54.49 -10.66 -21.30
C GLU A 339 -55.46 -11.85 -21.40
N MET A 340 -55.11 -13.00 -20.80
CA MET A 340 -55.99 -14.18 -20.71
C MET A 340 -57.25 -13.92 -19.87
N LEU A 341 -57.14 -13.18 -18.76
CA LEU A 341 -58.27 -12.78 -17.93
C LEU A 341 -59.22 -11.88 -18.71
N HIS A 342 -58.72 -10.85 -19.36
CA HIS A 342 -59.55 -9.90 -20.10
C HIS A 342 -60.29 -10.56 -21.27
N GLU A 343 -59.66 -11.51 -21.95
CA GLU A 343 -60.30 -12.30 -23.01
C GLU A 343 -61.30 -13.36 -22.46
N LEU A 344 -61.21 -13.75 -21.19
CA LEU A 344 -62.24 -14.53 -20.48
C LEU A 344 -63.42 -13.65 -20.03
N GLU A 345 -63.16 -12.46 -19.50
CA GLU A 345 -64.20 -11.47 -19.13
C GLU A 345 -65.04 -11.07 -20.35
N LYS A 346 -64.38 -10.81 -21.48
CA LYS A 346 -65.03 -10.50 -22.77
C LYS A 346 -65.90 -11.66 -23.29
N LYS A 347 -65.52 -12.91 -23.04
CA LYS A 347 -66.35 -14.09 -23.32
C LYS A 347 -67.53 -14.20 -22.35
N LEU A 348 -67.31 -13.89 -21.06
CA LEU A 348 -68.38 -13.87 -20.05
C LEU A 348 -69.45 -12.82 -20.38
N THR A 349 -69.05 -11.60 -20.73
CA THR A 349 -69.99 -10.55 -21.16
C THR A 349 -70.70 -10.93 -22.45
N GLN A 350 -70.02 -11.51 -23.44
CA GLN A 350 -70.66 -12.03 -24.66
C GLN A 350 -71.71 -13.12 -24.36
N VAL A 351 -71.46 -13.99 -23.38
CA VAL A 351 -72.43 -15.00 -22.92
C VAL A 351 -73.63 -14.33 -22.22
N GLN A 352 -73.41 -13.37 -21.32
CA GLN A 352 -74.49 -12.59 -20.68
C GLN A 352 -75.35 -11.84 -21.71
N ASP A 353 -74.71 -11.24 -22.72
CA ASP A 353 -75.36 -10.58 -23.85
C ASP A 353 -76.21 -11.55 -24.69
N SER A 354 -75.75 -12.80 -24.86
CA SER A 354 -76.51 -13.84 -25.55
C SER A 354 -77.70 -14.34 -24.73
N LEU A 355 -77.53 -14.42 -23.41
CA LEU A 355 -78.52 -14.93 -22.46
C LEU A 355 -79.65 -13.91 -22.27
N THR A 356 -79.34 -12.64 -22.06
CA THR A 356 -80.35 -11.56 -21.99
C THR A 356 -81.11 -11.35 -23.31
N LYS A 357 -80.48 -11.63 -24.47
CA LYS A 357 -81.19 -11.70 -25.77
C LYS A 357 -82.13 -12.89 -25.85
N LYS A 358 -81.80 -14.03 -25.21
CA LYS A 358 -82.67 -15.21 -25.11
C LYS A 358 -83.81 -15.02 -24.11
N GLU A 359 -83.58 -14.35 -22.99
CA GLU A 359 -84.63 -13.97 -22.03
C GLU A 359 -85.67 -13.06 -22.68
N LYS A 360 -85.25 -11.99 -23.37
CA LYS A 360 -86.16 -11.09 -24.10
C LYS A 360 -86.90 -11.75 -25.26
N GLU A 361 -86.36 -12.84 -25.81
CA GLU A 361 -87.04 -13.64 -26.83
C GLU A 361 -88.04 -14.63 -26.20
N LEU A 362 -87.73 -15.17 -25.02
CA LEU A 362 -88.66 -15.95 -24.21
C LEU A 362 -89.86 -15.09 -23.76
N GLU A 363 -89.62 -13.86 -23.28
CA GLU A 363 -90.68 -12.90 -22.91
C GLU A 363 -91.63 -12.63 -24.08
N LYS A 364 -91.11 -12.37 -25.28
CA LYS A 364 -91.95 -12.22 -26.48
C LYS A 364 -92.77 -13.46 -26.80
N GLN A 365 -92.15 -14.65 -26.74
CA GLN A 365 -92.84 -15.91 -26.99
C GLN A 365 -93.91 -16.18 -25.93
N GLN A 366 -93.70 -15.73 -24.70
CA GLN A 366 -94.68 -15.77 -23.62
C GLN A 366 -95.85 -14.80 -23.89
N CYS A 367 -95.59 -13.55 -24.32
CA CYS A 367 -96.63 -12.61 -24.76
C CYS A 367 -97.45 -13.16 -25.94
N VAL A 368 -96.80 -13.66 -27.00
CA VAL A 368 -97.47 -14.27 -28.16
C VAL A 368 -98.25 -15.52 -27.74
N THR A 369 -97.78 -16.29 -26.76
CA THR A 369 -98.55 -17.41 -26.20
C THR A 369 -99.83 -16.91 -25.51
N THR A 370 -99.76 -15.83 -24.72
CA THR A 370 -100.97 -15.24 -24.10
C THR A 370 -101.92 -14.60 -25.11
N GLU A 371 -101.43 -14.00 -26.20
CA GLU A 371 -102.25 -13.51 -27.31
C GLU A 371 -102.93 -14.67 -28.08
N LEU A 372 -102.24 -15.80 -28.22
CA LEU A 372 -102.81 -17.03 -28.78
C LEU A 372 -103.83 -17.68 -27.83
N GLU A 373 -103.62 -17.65 -26.51
CA GLU A 373 -104.65 -18.08 -25.55
C GLU A 373 -105.89 -17.16 -25.58
N MET A 374 -105.71 -15.84 -25.72
CA MET A 374 -106.82 -14.90 -25.90
C MET A 374 -107.60 -15.19 -27.19
N THR A 375 -106.92 -15.27 -28.34
CA THR A 375 -107.57 -15.54 -29.63
C THR A 375 -108.17 -16.95 -29.73
N VAL A 376 -107.64 -17.95 -29.02
CA VAL A 376 -108.26 -19.29 -28.88
C VAL A 376 -109.48 -19.29 -27.95
N ASN A 377 -109.62 -18.30 -27.06
CA ASN A 377 -110.84 -18.09 -26.29
C ASN A 377 -111.90 -17.31 -27.09
N GLU A 378 -111.49 -16.35 -27.94
CA GLU A 378 -112.38 -15.61 -28.84
C GLU A 378 -112.88 -16.49 -30.01
N ALA A 379 -112.04 -17.34 -30.60
CA ALA A 379 -112.36 -18.22 -31.73
C ALA A 379 -113.32 -19.39 -31.39
N LYS A 380 -114.04 -19.31 -30.26
CA LYS A 380 -115.10 -20.25 -29.85
C LYS A 380 -116.51 -19.73 -30.12
N GLN A 381 -116.68 -18.57 -30.78
CA GLN A 381 -117.97 -18.09 -31.28
C GLN A 381 -118.00 -17.89 -32.82
N ASP A 382 -119.17 -18.17 -33.39
CA ASP A 382 -119.72 -17.81 -34.72
C ASP A 382 -119.24 -18.46 -36.06
N LYS A 383 -120.22 -18.71 -36.97
CA LYS A 383 -120.11 -19.28 -38.34
C LYS A 383 -121.36 -18.99 -39.24
N SER A 384 -121.18 -18.75 -40.56
CA SER A 384 -121.92 -19.34 -41.75
C SER A 384 -122.54 -18.45 -42.90
N LYS A 385 -122.37 -18.90 -44.19
CA LYS A 385 -123.18 -18.75 -45.46
C LYS A 385 -123.32 -17.38 -46.23
N GLU A 386 -123.65 -17.22 -47.54
CA GLU A 386 -123.63 -18.01 -48.83
C GLU A 386 -123.85 -17.10 -50.12
N GLN A 387 -124.08 -17.60 -51.38
CA GLN A 387 -124.07 -16.81 -52.66
C GLN A 387 -124.96 -17.30 -53.89
N CYS A 388 -125.19 -16.39 -54.89
CA CYS A 388 -125.27 -16.55 -56.40
C CYS A 388 -126.54 -16.72 -57.34
N GLU A 389 -126.49 -15.96 -58.47
CA GLU A 389 -126.95 -16.07 -59.93
C GLU A 389 -128.36 -16.53 -60.48
N THR A 390 -128.76 -16.01 -61.68
CA THR A 390 -129.10 -16.74 -62.98
C THR A 390 -130.02 -15.95 -63.98
N LEU A 391 -129.75 -15.94 -65.32
CA LEU A 391 -130.70 -16.25 -66.47
C LEU A 391 -130.34 -15.67 -67.89
N ARG A 392 -130.78 -16.37 -68.95
CA ARG A 392 -130.61 -16.06 -70.40
C ARG A 392 -131.61 -16.87 -71.29
N VAL A 393 -131.90 -16.40 -72.51
CA VAL A 393 -132.58 -17.10 -73.66
C VAL A 393 -134.11 -17.28 -73.58
N GLU A 394 -134.84 -16.86 -74.64
CA GLU A 394 -136.17 -17.45 -74.98
C GLU A 394 -136.62 -17.28 -76.45
N VAL A 395 -136.79 -16.05 -76.97
CA VAL A 395 -137.74 -15.78 -78.09
C VAL A 395 -137.14 -15.83 -79.51
N GLN A 396 -136.82 -17.03 -80.02
CA GLN A 396 -136.34 -17.25 -81.40
C GLN A 396 -137.41 -17.76 -82.40
N LYS A 397 -138.64 -18.09 -81.96
CA LYS A 397 -139.51 -19.03 -82.72
C LYS A 397 -141.00 -18.67 -82.92
N LEU A 398 -141.32 -17.39 -83.03
CA LEU A 398 -142.52 -16.95 -83.76
C LEU A 398 -142.06 -16.06 -84.91
N LYS A 399 -141.57 -16.70 -85.98
CA LYS A 399 -142.37 -17.09 -87.15
C LYS A 399 -142.85 -15.87 -87.94
N ASP A 400 -142.10 -15.58 -88.99
CA ASP A 400 -142.55 -15.90 -90.35
C ASP A 400 -144.04 -15.65 -90.61
N SER A 401 -144.28 -14.63 -91.45
CA SER A 401 -145.10 -14.83 -92.65
C SER A 401 -146.48 -15.45 -92.40
N LEU A 402 -147.36 -14.64 -91.78
CA LEU A 402 -148.75 -14.59 -92.22
C LEU A 402 -148.93 -13.42 -93.22
N GLU A 403 -148.19 -13.57 -94.32
CA GLU A 403 -148.38 -13.01 -95.66
C GLU A 403 -148.88 -11.57 -95.81
N GLU A 404 -147.93 -10.71 -96.23
CA GLU A 404 -147.96 -9.87 -97.45
C GLU A 404 -149.11 -8.88 -97.71
N ALA A 405 -150.26 -8.99 -97.04
CA ALA A 405 -151.51 -8.32 -97.40
C ALA A 405 -151.52 -6.79 -97.20
N LYS A 406 -150.45 -6.19 -96.66
CA LYS A 406 -150.24 -4.73 -96.57
C LYS A 406 -148.84 -4.26 -97.01
N GLN A 407 -148.10 -5.10 -97.74
CA GLN A 407 -146.72 -4.86 -98.21
C GLN A 407 -146.54 -3.54 -99.00
N GLN A 408 -147.60 -3.03 -99.63
CA GLN A 408 -147.51 -1.95 -100.62
C GLN A 408 -147.72 -0.52 -100.07
N GLN A 409 -148.24 -0.30 -98.86
CA GLN A 409 -148.67 1.05 -98.43
C GLN A 409 -147.65 1.83 -97.57
N ARG A 410 -146.47 1.27 -97.22
CA ARG A 410 -145.51 2.04 -96.37
C ARG A 410 -144.01 1.82 -96.60
N LEU A 411 -143.62 1.29 -97.76
CA LEU A 411 -142.21 1.31 -98.23
C LEU A 411 -141.58 2.73 -98.17
N ALA A 412 -142.39 3.78 -98.37
CA ALA A 412 -141.97 5.18 -98.24
C ALA A 412 -141.52 5.60 -96.82
N ALA A 413 -141.91 4.87 -95.76
CA ALA A 413 -141.42 5.13 -94.40
C ALA A 413 -140.13 4.35 -94.08
N GLN A 414 -139.78 3.35 -94.89
CA GLN A 414 -138.69 2.40 -94.60
C GLN A 414 -137.31 3.02 -94.86
N GLN A 415 -137.19 3.87 -95.88
CA GLN A 415 -135.98 4.67 -96.15
C GLN A 415 -135.65 5.66 -95.02
N GLY A 416 -136.67 6.17 -94.31
CA GLY A 416 -136.48 7.10 -93.19
C GLY A 416 -135.94 6.45 -91.91
N ALA A 417 -135.97 5.12 -91.81
CA ALA A 417 -135.41 4.38 -90.68
C ALA A 417 -133.93 4.08 -90.86
N GLN A 418 -133.51 3.68 -92.07
CA GLN A 418 -132.13 3.25 -92.36
C GLN A 418 -131.10 4.36 -92.04
N TYR A 419 -131.36 5.61 -92.45
CA TYR A 419 -130.50 6.74 -92.10
C TYR A 419 -130.40 7.06 -90.61
N LYS A 420 -131.36 6.62 -89.77
CA LYS A 420 -131.26 6.73 -88.30
C LYS A 420 -130.43 5.60 -87.69
N GLU A 421 -130.50 4.41 -88.27
CA GLU A 421 -129.78 3.24 -87.78
C GLU A 421 -128.28 3.31 -88.13
N GLU A 422 -127.94 3.77 -89.35
CA GLU A 422 -126.55 4.11 -89.72
C GLU A 422 -125.95 5.20 -88.83
N ALA A 423 -126.73 6.24 -88.47
CA ALA A 423 -126.28 7.31 -87.59
C ALA A 423 -125.97 6.81 -86.16
N LEU A 424 -126.76 5.85 -85.64
CA LEU A 424 -126.51 5.22 -84.34
C LEU A 424 -125.32 4.26 -84.39
N LEU A 425 -125.13 3.49 -85.47
CA LEU A 425 -123.92 2.68 -85.67
C LEU A 425 -122.67 3.55 -85.76
N ALA A 426 -122.73 4.68 -86.48
CA ALA A 426 -121.63 5.63 -86.58
C ALA A 426 -121.27 6.24 -85.21
N GLY A 427 -122.28 6.60 -84.40
CA GLY A 427 -122.07 7.07 -83.02
C GLY A 427 -121.42 6.01 -82.14
N SER A 428 -121.94 4.78 -82.15
CA SER A 428 -121.36 3.66 -81.37
C SER A 428 -119.92 3.36 -81.78
N ASN A 429 -119.60 3.41 -83.07
CA ASN A 429 -118.24 3.21 -83.57
C ASN A 429 -117.29 4.35 -83.18
N LEU A 430 -117.79 5.59 -83.11
CA LEU A 430 -117.02 6.76 -82.65
C LEU A 430 -116.67 6.64 -81.15
N GLU A 431 -117.63 6.25 -80.30
CA GLU A 431 -117.37 6.01 -78.87
C GLU A 431 -116.40 4.84 -78.64
N ASP A 432 -116.51 3.77 -79.42
CA ASP A 432 -115.60 2.62 -79.33
C ASP A 432 -114.17 2.99 -79.77
N ALA A 433 -114.04 3.85 -80.78
CA ALA A 433 -112.77 4.44 -81.19
C ALA A 433 -112.22 5.41 -80.11
N GLN A 434 -113.06 6.22 -79.47
CA GLN A 434 -112.67 7.13 -78.40
C GLN A 434 -112.18 6.37 -77.15
N ARG A 435 -112.86 5.29 -76.76
CA ARG A 435 -112.41 4.41 -75.66
C ARG A 435 -111.08 3.71 -75.98
N LYS A 436 -110.87 3.30 -77.23
CA LYS A 436 -109.57 2.75 -77.69
C LYS A 436 -108.46 3.80 -77.66
N LEU A 437 -108.72 5.02 -78.12
CA LEU A 437 -107.78 6.15 -78.03
C LEU A 437 -107.40 6.49 -76.58
N GLN A 438 -108.37 6.54 -75.67
CA GLN A 438 -108.10 6.76 -74.23
C GLN A 438 -107.24 5.64 -73.63
N SER A 439 -107.48 4.38 -74.01
CA SER A 439 -106.64 3.25 -73.59
C SER A 439 -105.20 3.39 -74.08
N CYS A 440 -104.99 3.75 -75.37
CA CYS A 440 -103.66 4.03 -75.90
C CYS A 440 -102.96 5.17 -75.17
N ILE A 441 -103.65 6.30 -74.93
CA ILE A 441 -103.10 7.46 -74.20
C ILE A 441 -102.69 7.08 -72.77
N PHE A 442 -103.47 6.24 -72.08
CA PHE A 442 -103.11 5.73 -70.75
C PHE A 442 -101.87 4.83 -70.80
N GLN A 443 -101.80 3.91 -71.76
CA GLN A 443 -100.62 3.04 -71.95
C GLN A 443 -99.37 3.84 -72.33
N ASP A 444 -99.49 4.85 -73.19
CA ASP A 444 -98.36 5.68 -73.61
C ASP A 444 -97.88 6.60 -72.49
N LYS A 445 -98.79 7.07 -71.61
CA LYS A 445 -98.40 7.71 -70.35
C LYS A 445 -97.64 6.74 -69.44
N GLN A 446 -98.15 5.52 -69.23
CA GLN A 446 -97.48 4.51 -68.40
C GLN A 446 -96.08 4.16 -68.93
N LYS A 447 -95.92 4.08 -70.26
CA LYS A 447 -94.60 3.92 -70.92
C LYS A 447 -93.70 5.13 -70.65
N ALA A 448 -94.21 6.36 -70.77
CA ALA A 448 -93.44 7.57 -70.50
C ALA A 448 -92.98 7.65 -69.04
N ASP A 449 -93.85 7.35 -68.08
CA ASP A 449 -93.53 7.29 -66.65
C ASP A 449 -92.43 6.22 -66.39
N THR A 450 -92.56 5.04 -67.00
CA THR A 450 -91.53 3.96 -66.95
C THR A 450 -90.19 4.39 -67.56
N ILE A 451 -90.21 5.10 -68.69
CA ILE A 451 -89.00 5.62 -69.35
C ILE A 451 -88.31 6.66 -68.46
N GLN A 452 -89.07 7.52 -67.79
CA GLN A 452 -88.52 8.51 -66.87
C GLN A 452 -87.94 7.87 -65.59
N GLU A 453 -88.48 6.72 -65.16
CA GLU A 453 -87.90 5.89 -64.10
C GLU A 453 -86.56 5.28 -64.52
N LEU A 454 -86.51 4.59 -65.65
CA LEU A 454 -85.28 4.00 -66.19
C LEU A 454 -84.19 5.04 -66.48
N GLN A 455 -84.56 6.28 -66.86
CA GLN A 455 -83.62 7.39 -66.99
C GLN A 455 -83.04 7.85 -65.65
N ARG A 456 -83.82 7.86 -64.57
CA ARG A 456 -83.32 8.16 -63.22
C ARG A 456 -82.35 7.08 -62.74
N ASP A 457 -82.68 5.81 -62.96
CA ASP A 457 -81.83 4.69 -62.54
C ASP A 457 -80.53 4.61 -63.34
N LEU A 458 -80.56 4.88 -64.65
CA LEU A 458 -79.34 5.01 -65.46
C LEU A 458 -78.43 6.14 -64.97
N GLN A 459 -78.98 7.31 -64.61
CA GLN A 459 -78.20 8.42 -64.03
C GLN A 459 -77.63 8.09 -62.65
N LYS A 460 -78.33 7.28 -61.85
CA LYS A 460 -77.85 6.79 -60.54
C LYS A 460 -76.70 5.81 -60.73
N LEU A 461 -76.87 4.80 -61.58
CA LEU A 461 -75.85 3.81 -61.91
C LEU A 461 -74.59 4.44 -62.54
N GLN A 462 -74.73 5.48 -63.38
CA GLN A 462 -73.57 6.23 -63.89
C GLN A 462 -72.76 6.90 -62.76
N LYS A 463 -73.42 7.51 -61.77
CA LYS A 463 -72.75 8.13 -60.62
C LYS A 463 -72.07 7.08 -59.73
N GLU A 464 -72.74 5.97 -59.48
CA GLU A 464 -72.19 4.84 -58.71
C GLU A 464 -70.98 4.21 -59.42
N SER A 465 -71.01 4.11 -60.76
CA SER A 465 -69.89 3.66 -61.57
C SER A 465 -68.68 4.61 -61.48
N LEU A 466 -68.89 5.92 -61.54
CA LEU A 466 -67.80 6.90 -61.42
C LEU A 466 -67.12 6.86 -60.04
N ILE A 467 -67.90 6.70 -58.97
CA ILE A 467 -67.37 6.54 -57.60
C ILE A 467 -66.61 5.21 -57.47
N ALA A 468 -67.09 4.14 -58.11
CA ALA A 468 -66.38 2.86 -58.16
C ALA A 468 -65.04 2.96 -58.94
N GLU A 469 -65.01 3.66 -60.07
CA GLU A 469 -63.76 3.92 -60.82
C GLU A 469 -62.76 4.78 -60.03
N GLU A 470 -63.23 5.84 -59.35
CA GLU A 470 -62.36 6.72 -58.57
C GLU A 470 -61.76 6.01 -57.34
N THR A 471 -62.56 5.22 -56.63
CA THR A 471 -62.06 4.38 -55.52
C THR A 471 -61.17 3.23 -56.01
N GLN A 472 -61.44 2.64 -57.17
CA GLN A 472 -60.53 1.68 -57.79
C GLN A 472 -59.19 2.34 -58.18
N ALA A 473 -59.21 3.58 -58.67
CA ALA A 473 -58.02 4.35 -59.02
C ALA A 473 -57.21 4.83 -57.80
N SER A 474 -57.83 5.03 -56.63
CA SER A 474 -57.09 5.26 -55.37
C SER A 474 -56.45 3.96 -54.86
N ASN A 475 -57.19 2.84 -54.92
CA ASN A 475 -56.68 1.53 -54.49
C ASN A 475 -55.52 1.04 -55.37
N ARG A 476 -55.56 1.27 -56.69
CA ARG A 476 -54.43 1.01 -57.59
C ARG A 476 -53.18 1.80 -57.18
N ARG A 477 -53.30 3.12 -56.95
CA ARG A 477 -52.19 3.96 -56.50
C ARG A 477 -51.60 3.46 -55.18
N ARG A 478 -52.43 3.08 -54.20
CA ARG A 478 -51.94 2.55 -52.92
C ARG A 478 -51.23 1.20 -53.05
N LEU A 479 -51.63 0.35 -54.01
CA LEU A 479 -50.89 -0.88 -54.34
C LEU A 479 -49.55 -0.60 -55.03
N GLU A 480 -49.48 0.40 -55.91
CA GLU A 480 -48.24 0.84 -56.58
C GLU A 480 -47.24 1.45 -55.58
N GLU A 481 -47.73 2.24 -54.61
CA GLU A 481 -46.96 2.73 -53.46
C GLU A 481 -46.40 1.57 -52.62
N LEU A 482 -47.25 0.66 -52.13
CA LEU A 482 -46.83 -0.48 -51.29
C LEU A 482 -45.87 -1.43 -52.03
N THR A 483 -46.02 -1.60 -53.33
CA THR A 483 -45.08 -2.39 -54.16
C THR A 483 -43.72 -1.69 -54.26
N SER A 484 -43.72 -0.35 -54.35
CA SER A 484 -42.50 0.46 -54.36
C SER A 484 -41.78 0.41 -53.01
N GLU A 485 -42.51 0.61 -51.90
CA GLU A 485 -42.03 0.46 -50.51
C GLU A 485 -41.38 -0.92 -50.29
N LEU A 486 -42.05 -2.00 -50.72
CA LEU A 486 -41.52 -3.37 -50.63
C LEU A 486 -40.23 -3.56 -51.45
N SER A 487 -40.15 -2.99 -52.66
CA SER A 487 -38.94 -3.06 -53.51
C SER A 487 -37.74 -2.30 -52.92
N GLU A 488 -37.99 -1.30 -52.08
CA GLU A 488 -36.96 -0.55 -51.38
C GLU A 488 -36.52 -1.30 -50.10
N ALA A 489 -37.46 -1.86 -49.36
CA ALA A 489 -37.17 -2.70 -48.20
C ALA A 489 -36.32 -3.92 -48.58
N LEU A 490 -36.64 -4.60 -49.69
CA LEU A 490 -35.85 -5.72 -50.20
C LEU A 490 -34.41 -5.31 -50.57
N ARG A 491 -34.21 -4.15 -51.23
CA ARG A 491 -32.86 -3.62 -51.53
C ARG A 491 -32.08 -3.23 -50.26
N LYS A 492 -32.76 -2.69 -49.25
CA LYS A 492 -32.16 -2.39 -47.94
C LYS A 492 -31.68 -3.65 -47.22
N ILE A 493 -32.47 -4.73 -47.26
CA ILE A 493 -32.07 -6.05 -46.73
C ILE A 493 -30.88 -6.61 -47.52
N GLU A 494 -30.93 -6.60 -48.85
CA GLU A 494 -29.85 -7.12 -49.71
C GLU A 494 -28.52 -6.38 -49.50
N ASN A 495 -28.56 -5.07 -49.25
CA ASN A 495 -27.37 -4.29 -48.92
C ASN A 495 -26.85 -4.62 -47.51
N SER A 496 -27.74 -4.72 -46.51
CA SER A 496 -27.34 -5.09 -45.15
C SER A 496 -26.73 -6.50 -45.07
N ASP A 497 -27.21 -7.46 -45.88
CA ASP A 497 -26.60 -8.79 -45.98
C ASP A 497 -25.23 -8.79 -46.70
N LYS A 498 -24.94 -7.80 -47.55
CA LYS A 498 -23.60 -7.60 -48.14
C LYS A 498 -22.63 -6.98 -47.12
N GLU A 499 -23.07 -5.93 -46.42
CA GLU A 499 -22.31 -5.31 -45.33
C GLU A 499 -21.98 -6.33 -44.24
N LYS A 500 -22.96 -7.14 -43.82
CA LYS A 500 -22.79 -8.24 -42.86
C LYS A 500 -21.76 -9.27 -43.32
N LYS A 501 -21.73 -9.64 -44.60
CA LYS A 501 -20.73 -10.57 -45.16
C LYS A 501 -19.34 -9.96 -45.14
N GLN A 502 -19.19 -8.70 -45.56
CA GLN A 502 -17.90 -7.99 -45.49
C GLN A 502 -17.40 -7.87 -44.04
N LEU A 503 -18.28 -7.53 -43.09
CA LEU A 503 -17.93 -7.52 -41.67
C LEU A 503 -17.49 -8.91 -41.20
N GLN A 504 -18.21 -9.98 -41.56
CA GLN A 504 -17.85 -11.35 -41.21
C GLN A 504 -16.51 -11.81 -41.81
N GLU A 505 -16.19 -11.40 -43.05
CA GLU A 505 -14.88 -11.61 -43.68
C GLU A 505 -13.77 -10.84 -42.93
N THR A 506 -13.98 -9.57 -42.58
CA THR A 506 -12.99 -8.80 -41.79
C THR A 506 -12.78 -9.36 -40.39
N VAL A 507 -13.80 -9.90 -39.72
CA VAL A 507 -13.66 -10.58 -38.42
C VAL A 507 -12.79 -11.83 -38.58
N ALA A 508 -13.05 -12.68 -39.58
CA ALA A 508 -12.23 -13.86 -39.84
C ALA A 508 -10.76 -13.51 -40.17
N GLU A 509 -10.51 -12.41 -40.87
CA GLU A 509 -9.15 -11.89 -41.07
C GLU A 509 -8.47 -11.44 -39.77
N GLN A 510 -9.20 -10.80 -38.85
CA GLN A 510 -8.63 -10.36 -37.57
C GLN A 510 -8.40 -11.55 -36.63
N ASP A 511 -9.27 -12.55 -36.63
CA ASP A 511 -9.06 -13.81 -35.89
C ASP A 511 -7.80 -14.53 -36.39
N MET A 512 -7.57 -14.60 -37.71
CA MET A 512 -6.32 -15.14 -38.27
C MET A 512 -5.09 -14.36 -37.77
N LYS A 513 -5.11 -13.02 -37.87
CA LYS A 513 -4.01 -12.15 -37.42
C LYS A 513 -3.76 -12.27 -35.91
N MET A 514 -4.82 -12.42 -35.11
CA MET A 514 -4.71 -12.61 -33.66
C MET A 514 -4.09 -13.97 -33.32
N ASN A 515 -4.46 -15.04 -34.02
CA ASN A 515 -3.83 -16.36 -33.87
C ASN A 515 -2.34 -16.33 -34.25
N ASP A 516 -1.96 -15.64 -35.33
CA ASP A 516 -0.55 -15.47 -35.72
C ASP A 516 0.26 -14.69 -34.67
N MET A 517 -0.30 -13.61 -34.11
CA MET A 517 0.32 -12.88 -33.00
C MET A 517 0.47 -13.76 -31.74
N LEU A 518 -0.55 -14.54 -31.39
CA LEU A 518 -0.55 -15.44 -30.23
C LEU A 518 0.49 -16.57 -30.41
N ASN A 519 0.65 -17.11 -31.62
CA ASN A 519 1.73 -18.05 -31.95
C ASN A 519 3.12 -17.40 -31.86
N ARG A 520 3.26 -16.13 -32.25
CA ARG A 520 4.52 -15.39 -32.10
C ARG A 520 4.85 -15.06 -30.64
N ILE A 521 3.86 -14.79 -29.80
CA ILE A 521 4.04 -14.62 -28.34
C ILE A 521 4.56 -15.92 -27.72
N LYS A 522 3.97 -17.08 -28.04
CA LYS A 522 4.46 -18.39 -27.59
C LYS A 522 5.92 -18.66 -27.98
N LEU A 523 6.33 -18.26 -29.19
CA LEU A 523 7.73 -18.39 -29.64
C LEU A 523 8.68 -17.49 -28.82
N LEU A 524 8.27 -16.27 -28.51
CA LEU A 524 9.05 -15.35 -27.67
C LEU A 524 9.14 -15.86 -26.22
N GLN A 525 8.06 -16.41 -25.65
CA GLN A 525 8.07 -17.05 -24.33
C GLN A 525 9.00 -18.27 -24.25
N HIS A 526 9.10 -19.06 -25.33
CA HIS A 526 10.08 -20.15 -25.42
C HIS A 526 11.51 -19.60 -25.38
N GLN A 527 11.80 -18.56 -26.16
CA GLN A 527 13.12 -17.92 -26.22
C GLN A 527 13.52 -17.25 -24.91
N HIS A 528 12.55 -16.71 -24.14
CA HIS A 528 12.82 -16.19 -22.79
C HIS A 528 13.31 -17.31 -21.86
N ARG A 529 12.55 -18.41 -21.74
CA ARG A 529 12.91 -19.57 -20.90
C ARG A 529 14.25 -20.20 -21.28
N GLU A 530 14.60 -20.22 -22.57
CA GLU A 530 15.93 -20.64 -23.03
C GLU A 530 17.03 -19.67 -22.54
N GLN A 531 16.81 -18.35 -22.61
CA GLN A 531 17.75 -17.35 -22.10
C GLN A 531 17.87 -17.38 -20.57
N GLU A 532 16.78 -17.57 -19.84
CA GLU A 532 16.78 -17.74 -18.38
C GLU A 532 17.54 -18.99 -17.96
N SER A 533 17.31 -20.12 -18.66
CA SER A 533 18.06 -21.35 -18.41
C SER A 533 19.55 -21.21 -18.73
N ILE A 534 19.95 -20.30 -19.63
CA ILE A 534 21.35 -19.95 -19.86
C ILE A 534 21.88 -19.02 -18.76
N LYS A 535 21.09 -18.02 -18.34
CA LYS A 535 21.41 -17.08 -17.27
C LYS A 535 21.68 -17.81 -15.95
N SER A 536 20.81 -18.71 -15.51
CA SER A 536 20.99 -19.48 -14.26
C SER A 536 22.28 -20.29 -14.28
N LYS A 537 22.61 -20.97 -15.40
CA LYS A 537 23.88 -21.71 -15.52
C LYS A 537 25.11 -20.80 -15.39
N LEU A 538 25.05 -19.59 -15.97
CA LEU A 538 26.12 -18.59 -15.84
C LEU A 538 26.21 -18.01 -14.42
N GLU A 539 25.09 -17.91 -13.70
CA GLU A 539 25.04 -17.51 -12.29
C GLU A 539 25.60 -18.61 -11.37
N ASP A 540 25.37 -19.89 -11.67
CA ASP A 540 25.98 -21.04 -11.00
C ASP A 540 27.51 -21.08 -11.23
N GLU A 541 27.97 -20.95 -12.49
CA GLU A 541 29.40 -20.85 -12.85
C GLU A 541 30.08 -19.66 -12.15
N LEU A 542 29.39 -18.52 -12.05
CA LEU A 542 29.87 -17.34 -11.33
C LEU A 542 29.95 -17.61 -9.81
N GLN A 543 29.00 -18.35 -9.24
CA GLN A 543 29.02 -18.71 -7.83
C GLN A 543 30.13 -19.72 -7.51
N GLU A 544 30.36 -20.73 -8.36
CA GLU A 544 31.46 -21.69 -8.20
C GLU A 544 32.83 -21.02 -8.32
N THR A 545 33.03 -20.19 -9.35
CA THR A 545 34.29 -19.43 -9.50
C THR A 545 34.52 -18.44 -8.36
N THR A 546 33.47 -17.86 -7.78
CA THR A 546 33.56 -17.03 -6.57
C THR A 546 33.99 -17.83 -5.35
N LYS A 547 33.39 -19.02 -5.10
CA LYS A 547 33.81 -19.93 -4.01
C LYS A 547 35.27 -20.34 -4.15
N LEU A 548 35.68 -20.76 -5.35
CA LEU A 548 37.07 -21.15 -5.63
C LEU A 548 38.06 -19.99 -5.39
N LEU A 549 37.67 -18.75 -5.70
CA LEU A 549 38.49 -17.56 -5.45
C LEU A 549 38.60 -17.27 -3.94
N GLU A 550 37.52 -17.46 -3.17
CA GLU A 550 37.53 -17.37 -1.71
C GLU A 550 38.45 -18.42 -1.07
N GLU A 551 38.37 -19.68 -1.50
CA GLU A 551 39.30 -20.75 -1.08
C GLU A 551 40.77 -20.38 -1.36
N LYS A 552 41.06 -19.77 -2.52
CA LYS A 552 42.42 -19.31 -2.85
C LYS A 552 42.87 -18.13 -2.00
N ARG A 553 41.96 -17.22 -1.60
CA ARG A 553 42.26 -16.16 -0.63
C ARG A 553 42.58 -16.76 0.74
N GLU A 554 41.83 -17.75 1.20
CA GLU A 554 42.08 -18.37 2.50
C GLU A 554 43.36 -19.23 2.48
N GLN A 555 43.63 -19.96 1.40
CA GLN A 555 44.89 -20.68 1.19
C GLN A 555 46.10 -19.71 1.23
N LEU A 556 45.97 -18.54 0.61
CA LEU A 556 46.99 -17.48 0.68
C LEU A 556 47.14 -16.89 2.09
N LYS A 557 46.04 -16.73 2.84
CA LYS A 557 46.08 -16.25 4.24
C LYS A 557 46.82 -17.25 5.13
N ARG A 558 46.46 -18.54 5.07
CA ARG A 558 47.13 -19.63 5.80
C ARG A 558 48.63 -19.72 5.45
N SER A 559 48.99 -19.53 4.18
CA SER A 559 50.39 -19.48 3.73
C SER A 559 51.16 -18.30 4.36
N LYS A 560 50.57 -17.10 4.40
CA LYS A 560 51.18 -15.91 5.04
C LYS A 560 51.28 -16.02 6.57
N GLU A 561 50.38 -16.78 7.19
CA GLU A 561 50.45 -17.10 8.62
C GLU A 561 51.60 -18.09 8.91
N GLN A 562 51.84 -19.07 8.03
CA GLN A 562 53.01 -19.94 8.08
C GLN A 562 54.33 -19.18 7.81
N GLU A 563 54.36 -18.28 6.83
CA GLU A 563 55.51 -17.43 6.50
C GLU A 563 55.96 -16.59 7.71
N LYS A 564 55.01 -15.98 8.43
CA LYS A 564 55.28 -15.24 9.68
C LYS A 564 55.86 -16.11 10.79
N LEU A 565 55.30 -17.31 11.01
CA LEU A 565 55.82 -18.22 12.04
C LEU A 565 57.29 -18.60 11.76
N VAL A 566 57.64 -18.83 10.49
CA VAL A 566 59.04 -19.09 10.09
C VAL A 566 59.92 -17.84 10.27
N GLU A 567 59.41 -16.62 10.02
CA GLU A 567 60.14 -15.38 10.27
C GLU A 567 60.39 -15.14 11.79
N GLU A 568 59.39 -15.44 12.63
CA GLU A 568 59.49 -15.38 14.10
C GLU A 568 60.48 -16.42 14.64
N GLU A 569 60.46 -17.66 14.13
CA GLU A 569 61.46 -18.69 14.46
C GLU A 569 62.89 -18.25 14.04
N LEU A 570 63.04 -17.66 12.86
CA LEU A 570 64.33 -17.16 12.38
C LEU A 570 64.88 -16.02 13.24
N GLU A 571 64.06 -15.07 13.69
CA GLU A 571 64.55 -14.02 14.61
C GLU A 571 64.77 -14.55 16.03
N ALA A 572 64.00 -15.52 16.52
CA ALA A 572 64.29 -16.21 17.77
C ALA A 572 65.66 -16.92 17.73
N LEU A 573 65.96 -17.62 16.62
CA LEU A 573 67.26 -18.25 16.38
C LEU A 573 68.39 -17.21 16.26
N ARG A 574 68.18 -16.08 15.58
CA ARG A 574 69.17 -14.97 15.52
C ARG A 574 69.43 -14.37 16.91
N GLN A 575 68.40 -14.19 17.74
CA GLN A 575 68.58 -13.73 19.12
C GLN A 575 69.36 -14.75 19.95
N GLU A 576 69.08 -16.04 19.81
CA GLU A 576 69.79 -17.09 20.51
C GLU A 576 71.27 -17.19 20.09
N LEU A 577 71.56 -17.02 18.81
CA LEU A 577 72.94 -16.91 18.31
C LEU A 577 73.66 -15.70 18.94
N LYS A 578 73.01 -14.53 19.02
CA LYS A 578 73.52 -13.33 19.70
C LYS A 578 73.74 -13.56 21.22
N ARG A 579 72.94 -14.40 21.89
CA ARG A 579 73.16 -14.79 23.30
C ARG A 579 74.40 -15.67 23.43
N ARG A 580 74.53 -16.71 22.60
CA ARG A 580 75.68 -17.62 22.59
C ARG A 580 76.98 -16.90 22.25
N GLU A 581 76.95 -15.97 21.31
CA GLU A 581 78.12 -15.14 20.98
C GLU A 581 78.59 -14.31 22.18
N LYS A 582 77.66 -13.74 22.98
CA LYS A 582 78.00 -13.03 24.22
C LYS A 582 78.63 -13.96 25.26
N THR A 583 78.04 -15.14 25.51
CA THR A 583 78.60 -16.08 26.50
C THR A 583 79.95 -16.64 26.08
N LEU A 584 80.19 -16.87 24.78
CA LEU A 584 81.50 -17.26 24.26
C LEU A 584 82.54 -16.14 24.45
N LYS A 585 82.19 -14.87 24.21
CA LYS A 585 83.08 -13.73 24.46
C LYS A 585 83.39 -13.54 25.96
N GLU A 586 82.43 -13.78 26.84
CA GLU A 586 82.64 -13.73 28.28
C GLU A 586 83.53 -14.88 28.77
N ASN A 587 83.32 -16.09 28.25
CA ASN A 587 84.17 -17.24 28.57
C ASN A 587 85.60 -17.07 28.02
N SER A 588 85.78 -16.45 26.85
CA SER A 588 87.10 -16.10 26.32
C SER A 588 87.87 -15.18 27.27
N ARG A 589 87.21 -14.14 27.82
CA ARG A 589 87.82 -13.24 28.81
C ARG A 589 88.22 -13.96 30.10
N LYS A 590 87.35 -14.84 30.62
CA LYS A 590 87.68 -15.63 31.82
C LYS A 590 88.89 -16.55 31.59
N LEU A 591 88.98 -17.16 30.40
CA LEU A 591 90.14 -17.96 30.01
C LEU A 591 91.40 -17.11 29.78
N GLU A 592 91.27 -15.87 29.32
CA GLU A 592 92.38 -14.90 29.24
C GLU A 592 92.86 -14.49 30.64
N GLU A 593 91.95 -14.13 31.55
CA GLU A 593 92.20 -13.81 32.96
C GLU A 593 92.85 -14.98 33.71
N GLU A 594 92.34 -16.21 33.55
CA GLU A 594 92.94 -17.44 34.11
C GLU A 594 94.36 -17.68 33.56
N ASN A 595 94.60 -17.42 32.27
CA ASN A 595 95.91 -17.60 31.64
C ASN A 595 96.92 -16.53 32.11
N GLU A 596 96.49 -15.29 32.35
CA GLU A 596 97.32 -14.26 32.99
C GLU A 596 97.64 -14.60 34.45
N ASN A 597 96.66 -15.07 35.23
CA ASN A 597 96.87 -15.54 36.60
C ASN A 597 97.87 -16.72 36.65
N LEU A 598 97.72 -17.72 35.77
CA LEU A 598 98.64 -18.85 35.68
C LEU A 598 100.06 -18.43 35.28
N ARG A 599 100.22 -17.43 34.39
CA ARG A 599 101.54 -16.84 34.08
C ARG A 599 102.14 -16.14 35.30
N ALA A 600 101.34 -15.40 36.07
CA ALA A 600 101.78 -14.72 37.29
C ALA A 600 102.22 -15.73 38.36
N GLU A 601 101.46 -16.82 38.56
CA GLU A 601 101.87 -17.93 39.43
C GLU A 601 103.16 -18.59 38.95
N LEU A 602 103.30 -18.87 37.65
CA LEU A 602 104.50 -19.50 37.08
C LEU A 602 105.73 -18.61 37.27
N MET A 603 105.61 -17.28 37.07
CA MET A 603 106.66 -16.31 37.36
C MET A 603 107.01 -16.25 38.86
N HIS A 604 106.00 -16.33 39.74
CA HIS A 604 106.23 -16.41 41.19
C HIS A 604 106.94 -17.73 41.59
N ARG A 605 106.58 -18.86 40.97
CA ARG A 605 107.28 -20.14 41.17
C ARG A 605 108.69 -20.11 40.60
N SER A 606 108.95 -19.49 39.45
CA SER A 606 110.30 -19.35 38.87
C SER A 606 111.19 -18.54 39.79
N THR A 607 110.74 -17.36 40.25
CA THR A 607 111.50 -16.51 41.18
C THR A 607 111.67 -17.17 42.56
N GLN A 608 110.68 -17.93 43.05
CA GLN A 608 110.82 -18.77 44.24
C GLN A 608 111.90 -19.85 44.04
N LEU A 609 111.93 -20.51 42.88
CA LEU A 609 112.93 -21.53 42.52
C LEU A 609 114.33 -20.91 42.41
N GLU A 610 114.50 -19.80 41.69
CA GLU A 610 115.75 -19.04 41.58
C GLU A 610 116.28 -18.60 42.96
N SER A 611 115.39 -18.10 43.84
CA SER A 611 115.78 -17.74 45.22
C SER A 611 116.21 -18.96 46.05
N SER A 612 115.69 -20.15 45.72
CA SER A 612 116.04 -21.41 46.38
C SER A 612 117.34 -21.98 45.81
N LEU A 613 117.58 -21.78 44.51
CA LEU A 613 118.79 -22.20 43.80
C LEU A 613 119.98 -21.30 44.17
N SER A 614 119.77 -20.00 44.39
CA SER A 614 120.79 -19.10 44.96
C SER A 614 121.14 -19.47 46.41
N LYS A 615 120.13 -19.73 47.26
CA LYS A 615 120.32 -20.28 48.62
C LYS A 615 121.06 -21.61 48.60
N TYR A 616 120.72 -22.51 47.68
CA TYR A 616 121.43 -23.77 47.49
C TYR A 616 122.90 -23.54 47.08
N ASN A 617 123.17 -22.65 46.12
CA ASN A 617 124.54 -22.32 45.71
C ASN A 617 125.37 -21.70 46.85
N THR A 618 124.78 -20.82 47.67
CA THR A 618 125.47 -20.29 48.87
C THR A 618 125.70 -21.38 49.91
N SER A 619 124.73 -22.26 50.15
CA SER A 619 124.88 -23.40 51.06
C SER A 619 125.92 -24.40 50.54
N GLN A 620 125.98 -24.65 49.24
CA GLN A 620 126.99 -25.51 48.61
C GLN A 620 128.39 -24.92 48.75
N LYS A 621 128.54 -23.59 48.71
CA LYS A 621 129.81 -22.91 48.99
C LYS A 621 130.22 -23.05 50.45
N VAL A 622 129.29 -22.85 51.40
CA VAL A 622 129.52 -23.14 52.83
C VAL A 622 129.86 -24.61 53.05
N ILE A 623 129.23 -25.54 52.32
CA ILE A 623 129.55 -26.99 52.35
C ILE A 623 130.93 -27.28 51.74
N GLN A 624 131.43 -26.51 50.76
CA GLN A 624 132.80 -26.64 50.27
C GLN A 624 133.83 -26.19 51.31
N ASP A 625 133.55 -25.13 52.06
CA ASP A 625 134.43 -24.66 53.14
C ASP A 625 134.37 -25.59 54.37
N LEU A 626 133.17 -26.01 54.77
CA LEU A 626 132.98 -27.05 55.79
C LEU A 626 133.55 -28.40 55.37
N ASN A 627 133.65 -28.75 54.08
CA ASN A 627 134.32 -29.99 53.68
C ASN A 627 135.84 -29.96 53.90
N LYS A 628 136.48 -28.78 53.88
CA LYS A 628 137.91 -28.63 54.22
C LYS A 628 138.12 -28.86 55.72
N GLU A 629 137.25 -28.28 56.53
CA GLU A 629 137.19 -28.51 57.99
C GLU A 629 136.86 -29.98 58.31
N ILE A 630 135.92 -30.58 57.59
CA ILE A 630 135.54 -32.00 57.76
C ILE A 630 136.66 -32.94 57.28
N THR A 631 137.53 -32.58 56.33
CA THR A 631 138.74 -33.38 56.07
C THR A 631 139.68 -33.39 57.26
N PHE A 632 139.92 -32.24 57.89
CA PHE A 632 140.73 -32.13 59.12
C PHE A 632 140.11 -32.90 60.30
N GLN A 633 138.78 -32.86 60.44
CA GLN A 633 138.07 -33.61 61.51
C GLN A 633 137.89 -35.10 61.19
N LYS A 634 137.88 -35.53 59.92
CA LYS A 634 137.81 -36.95 59.52
C LYS A 634 139.05 -37.73 59.95
N GLU A 635 140.22 -37.11 59.92
CA GLU A 635 141.46 -37.72 60.42
C GLU A 635 141.39 -38.02 61.92
N SER A 636 140.61 -37.24 62.70
CA SER A 636 140.26 -37.58 64.10
C SER A 636 139.13 -38.61 64.22
N LEU A 637 138.07 -38.54 63.40
CA LEU A 637 136.88 -39.40 63.54
C LEU A 637 137.11 -40.88 63.16
N VAL A 638 138.07 -41.16 62.28
CA VAL A 638 138.51 -42.55 61.98
C VAL A 638 139.01 -43.26 63.24
N SER A 639 139.55 -42.53 64.23
CA SER A 639 140.01 -43.10 65.51
C SER A 639 138.89 -43.52 66.47
N LEU A 640 137.64 -43.10 66.25
CA LEU A 640 136.58 -43.21 67.27
C LEU A 640 135.39 -44.07 66.85
N GLN A 641 134.89 -43.97 65.61
CA GLN A 641 133.56 -44.51 65.31
C GLN A 641 133.48 -45.91 64.68
N ALA A 642 134.60 -46.63 64.61
CA ALA A 642 134.61 -48.11 64.54
C ALA A 642 133.86 -48.80 65.71
N GLN A 643 133.35 -48.01 66.67
CA GLN A 643 132.53 -48.44 67.81
C GLN A 643 131.01 -48.38 67.57
N LEU A 644 130.50 -47.78 66.47
CA LEU A 644 129.03 -47.64 66.24
C LEU A 644 128.41 -48.75 65.38
N ASP A 645 129.16 -49.33 64.44
CA ASP A 645 128.64 -50.27 63.41
C ASP A 645 128.06 -51.60 63.94
N LYS A 646 128.08 -51.81 65.26
CA LYS A 646 127.46 -52.96 65.94
C LYS A 646 126.00 -52.72 66.40
N ALA A 647 125.49 -51.50 66.36
CA ALA A 647 124.26 -51.14 67.09
C ALA A 647 122.94 -51.32 66.29
N VAL A 648 122.77 -50.62 65.16
CA VAL A 648 121.43 -50.33 64.58
C VAL A 648 121.05 -51.22 63.37
N GLN A 649 121.82 -52.27 63.10
CA GLN A 649 121.43 -53.36 62.17
C GLN A 649 120.17 -54.15 62.61
N LYS A 650 119.54 -53.80 63.74
CA LYS A 650 118.41 -54.55 64.36
C LYS A 650 117.03 -53.91 64.22
N GLU A 651 116.91 -52.63 63.86
CA GLU A 651 115.64 -51.89 63.98
C GLU A 651 114.78 -51.90 62.70
N LYS A 652 115.32 -52.39 61.58
CA LYS A 652 114.73 -52.19 60.23
C LYS A 652 113.78 -53.32 59.76
N HIS A 653 113.22 -54.12 60.66
CA HIS A 653 112.52 -55.38 60.30
C HIS A 653 111.04 -55.50 60.73
N TYR A 654 110.44 -54.49 61.39
CA TYR A 654 109.06 -54.57 61.92
C TYR A 654 108.09 -53.48 61.42
N LEU A 655 108.06 -53.29 60.10
CA LEU A 655 106.78 -53.05 59.41
C LEU A 655 105.98 -54.40 59.47
N GLN A 656 104.66 -54.52 59.26
CA GLN A 656 103.84 -53.88 58.23
C GLN A 656 102.33 -54.25 58.43
N THR A 657 101.40 -53.43 57.92
CA THR A 657 99.97 -53.74 57.62
C THR A 657 98.91 -53.62 58.75
N MET A 658 97.82 -52.88 58.49
CA MET A 658 96.58 -52.82 59.30
C MET A 658 95.32 -52.48 58.45
N VAL A 659 94.27 -53.30 58.58
CA VAL A 659 92.81 -53.00 58.41
C VAL A 659 92.28 -52.64 56.99
N THR A 660 90.96 -52.79 56.81
CA THR A 660 90.28 -53.13 55.53
C THR A 660 89.33 -52.06 54.97
N LYS A 661 88.86 -52.30 53.73
CA LYS A 661 88.16 -51.35 52.83
C LYS A 661 86.63 -51.39 52.89
N GLU A 662 86.04 -52.42 53.48
CA GLU A 662 84.65 -52.82 53.21
C GLU A 662 83.58 -51.90 53.85
N ALA A 663 83.90 -51.22 54.96
CA ALA A 663 82.93 -50.37 55.68
C ALA A 663 82.47 -49.13 54.88
N TYR A 664 83.26 -48.67 53.91
CA TYR A 664 82.95 -47.47 53.11
C TYR A 664 81.90 -47.74 52.02
N GLU A 665 81.97 -48.91 51.38
CA GLU A 665 81.17 -49.24 50.19
C GLU A 665 79.71 -49.57 50.51
N GLU A 666 79.41 -49.97 51.74
CA GLU A 666 78.04 -50.20 52.23
C GLU A 666 77.30 -48.90 52.58
N LEU A 667 78.02 -47.89 53.07
CA LEU A 667 77.48 -46.55 53.36
C LEU A 667 77.12 -45.82 52.05
N SER A 668 78.02 -45.85 51.05
CA SER A 668 77.77 -45.27 49.73
C SER A 668 76.53 -45.85 49.05
N ARG A 669 76.32 -47.17 49.17
CA ARG A 669 75.19 -47.88 48.52
C ARG A 669 73.82 -47.42 49.04
N LYS A 670 73.71 -47.12 50.34
CA LYS A 670 72.47 -46.65 50.97
C LYS A 670 72.16 -45.17 50.66
N SER A 671 73.20 -44.35 50.46
CA SER A 671 73.03 -42.94 50.06
C SER A 671 72.32 -42.81 48.70
N GLY A 672 72.72 -43.60 47.70
CA GLY A 672 72.11 -43.56 46.36
C GLY A 672 70.60 -43.84 46.40
N SER A 673 70.18 -44.94 47.04
CA SER A 673 68.76 -45.31 47.13
C SER A 673 67.86 -44.26 47.81
N CYS A 674 68.42 -43.41 48.68
CA CYS A 674 67.68 -42.30 49.30
C CYS A 674 67.54 -41.11 48.34
N GLN A 675 68.56 -40.84 47.53
CA GLN A 675 68.60 -39.75 46.57
C GLN A 675 67.70 -40.02 45.35
N ASP A 676 67.63 -41.27 44.89
CA ASP A 676 66.73 -41.69 43.81
C ASP A 676 65.25 -41.52 44.22
N GLN A 677 64.90 -41.90 45.45
CA GLN A 677 63.55 -41.74 46.01
C GLN A 677 63.14 -40.27 46.14
N LEU A 678 64.05 -39.39 46.58
CA LEU A 678 63.82 -37.95 46.64
C LEU A 678 63.58 -37.36 45.24
N THR A 679 64.38 -37.78 44.25
CA THR A 679 64.25 -37.32 42.85
C THR A 679 62.89 -37.71 42.27
N GLN A 680 62.49 -38.97 42.43
CA GLN A 680 61.20 -39.46 41.93
C GLN A 680 59.99 -38.81 42.64
N ALA A 681 60.14 -38.39 43.90
CA ALA A 681 59.11 -37.62 44.61
C ALA A 681 58.97 -36.19 44.05
N LEU A 682 60.08 -35.53 43.72
CA LEU A 682 60.08 -34.20 43.09
C LEU A 682 59.51 -34.23 41.67
N GLU A 683 59.79 -35.28 40.88
CA GLU A 683 59.19 -35.47 39.56
C GLU A 683 57.66 -35.61 39.63
N LYS A 684 57.16 -36.43 40.57
CA LYS A 684 55.70 -36.58 40.82
C LYS A 684 55.05 -35.28 41.27
N LEU A 685 55.71 -34.52 42.15
CA LEU A 685 55.24 -33.19 42.59
C LEU A 685 55.18 -32.19 41.43
N ASN A 686 56.19 -32.19 40.56
CA ASN A 686 56.21 -31.36 39.35
C ASN A 686 55.09 -31.75 38.37
N HIS A 687 54.85 -33.05 38.17
CA HIS A 687 53.78 -33.53 37.29
C HIS A 687 52.40 -33.09 37.80
N ALA A 688 52.11 -33.35 39.09
CA ALA A 688 50.87 -32.88 39.74
C ALA A 688 50.73 -31.35 39.70
N THR A 689 51.84 -30.61 39.79
CA THR A 689 51.84 -29.14 39.65
C THR A 689 51.53 -28.70 38.21
N THR A 690 51.95 -29.45 37.19
CA THR A 690 51.57 -29.17 35.79
C THR A 690 50.13 -29.56 35.49
N GLU A 691 49.62 -30.64 36.08
CA GLU A 691 48.21 -31.07 35.98
C GLU A 691 47.27 -30.07 36.69
N ALA A 692 47.62 -29.61 37.89
CA ALA A 692 46.87 -28.54 38.57
C ALA A 692 46.81 -27.27 37.71
N LYS A 693 47.90 -26.92 37.02
CA LYS A 693 47.96 -25.78 36.09
C LYS A 693 47.23 -26.01 34.76
N SER A 694 47.04 -27.24 34.29
CA SER A 694 46.22 -27.52 33.09
C SER A 694 44.73 -27.56 33.44
N LEU A 695 44.37 -28.19 34.55
CA LEU A 695 43.01 -28.22 35.10
C LEU A 695 42.52 -26.80 35.45
N HIS A 696 43.35 -25.96 36.07
CA HIS A 696 42.99 -24.57 36.38
C HIS A 696 42.68 -23.76 35.10
N ARG A 697 43.52 -23.84 34.06
CA ARG A 697 43.25 -23.20 32.76
C ARG A 697 41.98 -23.73 32.10
N SER A 698 41.72 -25.03 32.19
CA SER A 698 40.51 -25.65 31.68
C SER A 698 39.26 -25.12 32.40
N LEU A 699 39.32 -25.00 33.73
CA LEU A 699 38.26 -24.42 34.54
C LEU A 699 37.98 -22.95 34.18
N THR A 700 39.03 -22.13 34.02
CA THR A 700 38.89 -20.74 33.55
C THR A 700 38.24 -20.68 32.17
N GLN A 701 38.69 -21.49 31.21
CA GLN A 701 38.10 -21.52 29.86
C GLN A 701 36.63 -21.98 29.85
N VAL A 702 36.23 -22.86 30.77
CA VAL A 702 34.83 -23.26 30.97
C VAL A 702 34.01 -22.13 31.61
N GLN A 703 34.59 -21.37 32.55
CA GLN A 703 33.94 -20.19 33.15
C GLN A 703 33.76 -19.04 32.15
N GLU A 704 34.76 -18.78 31.29
CA GLU A 704 34.67 -17.81 30.19
C GLU A 704 33.56 -18.19 29.19
N LYS A 705 33.52 -19.46 28.76
CA LYS A 705 32.45 -19.97 27.88
C LYS A 705 31.08 -19.92 28.53
N LYS A 706 30.98 -20.16 29.84
CA LYS A 706 29.73 -20.00 30.59
C LYS A 706 29.25 -18.54 30.57
N ALA A 707 30.13 -17.59 30.85
CA ALA A 707 29.80 -16.16 30.81
C ALA A 707 29.33 -15.72 29.41
N GLN A 708 30.03 -16.15 28.35
CA GLN A 708 29.63 -15.88 26.96
C GLN A 708 28.23 -16.40 26.64
N LEU A 709 27.89 -17.62 27.08
CA LEU A 709 26.55 -18.19 26.90
C LEU A 709 25.48 -17.46 27.74
N GLU A 710 25.82 -16.96 28.92
CA GLU A 710 24.91 -16.14 29.73
C GLU A 710 24.66 -14.76 29.10
N GLU A 711 25.68 -14.14 28.51
CA GLU A 711 25.55 -12.91 27.70
C GLU A 711 24.70 -13.13 26.44
N GLU A 712 24.91 -14.25 25.72
CA GLU A 712 24.08 -14.62 24.57
C GLU A 712 22.61 -14.83 24.96
N ILE A 713 22.33 -15.54 26.06
CA ILE A 713 20.95 -15.74 26.57
C ILE A 713 20.29 -14.40 26.87
N ILE A 714 20.98 -13.47 27.55
CA ILE A 714 20.46 -12.12 27.82
C ILE A 714 20.19 -11.36 26.52
N ALA A 715 21.07 -11.46 25.51
CA ALA A 715 20.87 -10.84 24.20
C ALA A 715 19.67 -11.45 23.45
N TYR A 716 19.42 -12.76 23.54
CA TYR A 716 18.24 -13.41 22.98
C TYR A 716 16.96 -13.00 23.72
N GLU A 717 16.97 -12.93 25.05
CA GLU A 717 15.86 -12.39 25.83
C GLU A 717 15.53 -10.95 25.44
N GLU A 718 16.53 -10.09 25.24
CA GLU A 718 16.31 -8.72 24.79
C GLU A 718 15.68 -8.65 23.39
N ARG A 719 16.14 -9.46 22.44
CA ARG A 719 15.53 -9.56 21.10
C ARG A 719 14.07 -10.01 21.21
N MET A 720 13.80 -11.04 22.02
CA MET A 720 12.44 -11.55 22.24
C MET A 720 11.54 -10.52 22.93
N LYS A 721 12.07 -9.71 23.86
CA LYS A 721 11.34 -8.60 24.49
C LYS A 721 11.01 -7.49 23.47
N LYS A 722 11.96 -7.12 22.60
CA LYS A 722 11.75 -6.11 21.53
C LYS A 722 10.67 -6.58 20.54
N LEU A 723 10.80 -7.79 20.00
CA LEU A 723 9.85 -8.40 19.07
C LEU A 723 8.43 -8.53 19.69
N ASN A 724 8.31 -8.87 20.98
CA ASN A 724 7.03 -8.85 21.69
C ASN A 724 6.43 -7.43 21.85
N THR A 725 7.24 -6.37 21.91
CA THR A 725 6.72 -4.99 21.90
C THR A 725 6.33 -4.52 20.50
N GLU A 726 6.99 -4.98 19.45
CA GLU A 726 6.59 -4.73 18.05
C GLU A 726 5.29 -5.46 17.71
N LEU A 727 5.17 -6.76 18.05
CA LEU A 727 3.94 -7.53 17.90
C LEU A 727 2.74 -6.85 18.58
N ARG A 728 2.94 -6.28 19.78
CA ARG A 728 1.89 -5.54 20.51
C ARG A 728 1.51 -4.22 19.85
N LYS A 729 2.46 -3.51 19.21
CA LYS A 729 2.16 -2.31 18.40
C LYS A 729 1.35 -2.68 17.16
N LEU A 730 1.74 -3.74 16.46
CA LEU A 730 1.02 -4.26 15.29
C LEU A 730 -0.42 -4.68 15.64
N GLN A 731 -0.62 -5.35 16.80
CA GLN A 731 -1.95 -5.64 17.33
C GLN A 731 -2.77 -4.37 17.63
N GLY A 732 -2.13 -3.31 18.15
CA GLY A 732 -2.77 -2.01 18.35
C GLY A 732 -3.20 -1.36 17.03
N PHE A 733 -2.30 -1.25 16.06
CA PHE A 733 -2.60 -0.69 14.74
C PHE A 733 -3.67 -1.51 13.99
N HIS A 734 -3.70 -2.84 14.17
CA HIS A 734 -4.76 -3.68 13.61
C HIS A 734 -6.13 -3.34 14.21
N GLN A 735 -6.23 -3.18 15.54
CA GLN A 735 -7.47 -2.79 16.21
C GLN A 735 -7.92 -1.37 15.83
N GLU A 736 -6.99 -0.43 15.71
CA GLU A 736 -7.28 0.93 15.22
C GLU A 736 -7.79 0.90 13.76
N SER A 737 -7.20 0.06 12.91
CA SER A 737 -7.63 -0.11 11.52
C SER A 737 -9.01 -0.79 11.40
N GLU A 738 -9.32 -1.80 12.22
CA GLU A 738 -10.65 -2.42 12.28
C GLU A 738 -11.73 -1.41 12.69
N LEU A 739 -11.44 -0.56 13.68
CA LEU A 739 -12.34 0.52 14.09
C LEU A 739 -12.53 1.58 12.99
N GLU A 740 -11.49 1.88 12.21
CA GLU A 740 -11.59 2.78 11.07
C GLU A 740 -12.41 2.18 9.92
N VAL A 741 -12.18 0.90 9.57
CA VAL A 741 -12.95 0.15 8.56
C VAL A 741 -14.43 0.11 8.94
N HIS A 742 -14.78 -0.27 10.17
CA HIS A 742 -16.18 -0.23 10.63
C HIS A 742 -16.79 1.18 10.60
N THR A 743 -15.96 2.23 10.76
CA THR A 743 -16.39 3.63 10.62
C THR A 743 -16.61 4.02 9.15
N PHE A 744 -15.93 3.39 8.19
CA PHE A 744 -16.20 3.54 6.76
C PHE A 744 -17.38 2.70 6.29
N ASP A 745 -17.50 1.43 6.72
CA ASP A 745 -18.65 0.56 6.45
C ASP A 745 -19.96 1.25 6.80
N LYS A 746 -20.03 1.83 8.01
CA LYS A 746 -21.21 2.56 8.46
C LYS A 746 -21.51 3.79 7.59
N LYS A 747 -20.50 4.53 7.14
CA LYS A 747 -20.70 5.67 6.21
C LYS A 747 -21.19 5.19 4.84
N LEU A 748 -20.70 4.04 4.35
CA LEU A 748 -21.16 3.42 3.10
C LEU A 748 -22.61 2.94 3.22
N GLU A 749 -23.01 2.37 4.35
CA GLU A 749 -24.41 2.02 4.66
C GLU A 749 -25.30 3.27 4.74
N GLU A 750 -24.86 4.32 5.46
CA GLU A 750 -25.57 5.62 5.54
C GLU A 750 -25.72 6.30 4.16
N MET A 751 -24.73 6.20 3.28
CA MET A 751 -24.82 6.68 1.89
C MET A 751 -25.70 5.80 1.00
N SER A 752 -25.64 4.46 1.15
CA SER A 752 -26.50 3.53 0.41
C SER A 752 -27.98 3.72 0.78
N CYS A 753 -28.27 3.97 2.06
CA CYS A 753 -29.60 4.35 2.53
C CYS A 753 -30.10 5.65 1.88
N GLN A 754 -29.23 6.65 1.72
CA GLN A 754 -29.57 7.89 1.01
C GLN A 754 -29.82 7.65 -0.48
N VAL A 755 -28.99 6.87 -1.17
CA VAL A 755 -29.18 6.53 -2.59
C VAL A 755 -30.52 5.79 -2.81
N LEU A 756 -30.87 4.85 -1.93
CA LEU A 756 -32.18 4.19 -1.94
C LEU A 756 -33.35 5.17 -1.76
N GLN A 757 -33.21 6.18 -0.89
CA GLN A 757 -34.22 7.23 -0.71
C GLN A 757 -34.35 8.10 -1.97
N TRP A 758 -33.24 8.53 -2.57
CA TRP A 758 -33.23 9.30 -3.83
C TRP A 758 -33.82 8.49 -5.00
N GLN A 759 -33.48 7.21 -5.13
CA GLN A 759 -34.01 6.33 -6.18
C GLN A 759 -35.52 6.15 -6.03
N LYS A 760 -36.02 5.97 -4.79
CA LYS A 760 -37.45 5.88 -4.51
C LYS A 760 -38.16 7.20 -4.84
N GLN A 761 -37.63 8.32 -4.39
CA GLN A 761 -38.18 9.66 -4.69
C GLN A 761 -38.29 9.89 -6.21
N HIS A 762 -37.22 9.60 -6.97
CA HIS A 762 -37.23 9.68 -8.42
C HIS A 762 -38.27 8.76 -9.08
N GLN A 763 -38.48 7.55 -8.53
CA GLN A 763 -39.51 6.64 -9.05
C GLN A 763 -40.94 7.12 -8.74
N ASP A 764 -41.17 7.78 -7.60
CA ASP A 764 -42.46 8.38 -7.26
C ASP A 764 -42.71 9.69 -8.05
N ASP A 765 -41.67 10.48 -8.32
CA ASP A 765 -41.73 11.63 -9.23
C ASP A 765 -42.03 11.21 -10.69
N LEU A 766 -41.46 10.10 -11.16
CA LEU A 766 -41.78 9.53 -12.48
C LEU A 766 -43.26 9.12 -12.59
N LYS A 767 -43.85 8.51 -11.55
CA LYS A 767 -45.30 8.18 -11.53
C LYS A 767 -46.14 9.46 -11.58
N MET A 768 -45.74 10.49 -10.85
CA MET A 768 -46.42 11.79 -10.84
C MET A 768 -46.31 12.53 -12.18
N LEU A 769 -45.21 12.37 -12.92
CA LEU A 769 -45.07 12.86 -14.29
C LEU A 769 -45.94 12.08 -15.27
N ALA A 770 -45.94 10.74 -15.20
CA ALA A 770 -46.79 9.89 -16.07
C ALA A 770 -48.28 10.20 -15.90
N ALA A 771 -48.76 10.34 -14.66
CA ALA A 771 -50.15 10.73 -14.38
C ALA A 771 -50.52 12.13 -14.93
N LYS A 772 -49.55 13.03 -15.07
CA LYS A 772 -49.76 14.35 -15.71
C LYS A 772 -49.70 14.29 -17.23
N GLU A 773 -48.92 13.38 -17.80
CA GLU A 773 -48.95 13.10 -19.24
C GLU A 773 -50.30 12.50 -19.65
N GLU A 774 -50.86 11.61 -18.82
CA GLU A 774 -52.20 11.05 -19.02
C GLU A 774 -53.29 12.11 -18.97
N GLN A 775 -53.29 12.99 -17.96
CA GLN A 775 -54.19 14.16 -17.91
C GLN A 775 -54.03 15.09 -19.12
N LEU A 776 -52.80 15.34 -19.59
CA LEU A 776 -52.56 16.11 -20.81
C LEU A 776 -53.12 15.40 -22.05
N ARG A 777 -53.03 14.08 -22.12
CA ARG A 777 -53.56 13.25 -23.21
C ARG A 777 -55.10 13.24 -23.21
N GLU A 778 -55.73 13.25 -22.05
CA GLU A 778 -57.17 13.46 -21.90
C GLU A 778 -57.59 14.84 -22.41
N PHE A 779 -56.98 15.94 -21.92
CA PHE A 779 -57.26 17.29 -22.43
C PHE A 779 -56.99 17.43 -23.94
N GLN A 780 -55.98 16.75 -24.47
CA GLN A 780 -55.66 16.76 -25.91
C GLN A 780 -56.71 15.98 -26.73
N LYS A 781 -57.31 14.92 -26.16
CA LYS A 781 -58.43 14.18 -26.73
C LYS A 781 -59.71 15.02 -26.68
N GLU A 782 -60.02 15.65 -25.56
CA GLU A 782 -61.14 16.59 -25.42
C GLU A 782 -61.04 17.74 -26.44
N MET A 783 -59.87 18.38 -26.54
CA MET A 783 -59.58 19.41 -27.54
C MET A 783 -59.68 18.92 -28.99
N SER A 784 -59.54 17.62 -29.25
CA SER A 784 -59.72 17.03 -30.58
C SER A 784 -61.19 16.80 -30.89
N VAL A 785 -61.95 16.26 -29.92
CA VAL A 785 -63.42 16.13 -30.01
C VAL A 785 -64.10 17.50 -30.15
N LEU A 786 -63.62 18.52 -29.44
CA LEU A 786 -64.14 19.88 -29.54
C LEU A 786 -63.95 20.47 -30.95
N LYS A 787 -62.81 20.18 -31.60
CA LYS A 787 -62.54 20.57 -32.99
C LYS A 787 -63.39 19.78 -33.99
N GLU A 788 -63.59 18.49 -33.76
CA GLU A 788 -64.42 17.63 -34.61
C GLU A 788 -65.88 18.08 -34.58
N ASN A 789 -66.40 18.43 -33.40
CA ASN A 789 -67.75 19.01 -33.25
C ASN A 789 -67.88 20.36 -33.97
N LEU A 790 -66.88 21.25 -33.86
CA LEU A 790 -66.87 22.53 -34.61
C LEU A 790 -66.80 22.34 -36.13
N LEU A 791 -66.08 21.31 -36.61
CA LEU A 791 -66.01 20.94 -38.04
C LEU A 791 -67.25 20.17 -38.54
N ALA A 792 -68.07 19.63 -37.63
CA ALA A 792 -69.38 19.06 -37.95
C ALA A 792 -70.44 20.16 -38.14
N ASP A 793 -70.42 21.21 -37.30
CA ASP A 793 -71.26 22.41 -37.45
C ASP A 793 -71.05 23.10 -38.81
N GLU A 794 -69.83 23.09 -39.38
CA GLU A 794 -69.55 23.62 -40.72
C GLU A 794 -70.12 22.75 -41.88
N LYS A 795 -70.77 21.61 -41.61
CA LYS A 795 -71.21 20.64 -42.62
C LYS A 795 -72.72 20.39 -42.71
N GLU A 796 -73.57 21.19 -42.06
CA GLU A 796 -75.03 21.13 -42.25
C GLU A 796 -75.57 22.26 -43.15
N PRO A 797 -75.83 22.00 -44.45
CA PRO A 797 -76.43 22.99 -45.34
C PRO A 797 -77.97 22.96 -45.28
N CYS A 798 -78.58 23.91 -44.58
CA CYS A 798 -80.03 24.16 -44.64
C CYS A 798 -80.39 25.61 -45.01
N CYS A 799 -81.51 25.77 -45.71
CA CYS A 799 -81.87 27.01 -46.40
C CYS A 799 -82.57 28.06 -45.50
N LEU A 800 -82.56 29.31 -45.97
CA LEU A 800 -83.25 30.47 -45.37
C LEU A 800 -84.74 30.20 -45.11
N PRO A 801 -85.30 30.83 -44.05
CA PRO A 801 -86.30 31.87 -44.35
C PRO A 801 -86.22 33.14 -43.48
N GLN A 802 -85.85 34.25 -44.13
CA GLN A 802 -86.53 35.56 -44.09
C GLN A 802 -87.12 36.11 -42.76
N ARG A 803 -86.31 36.96 -42.11
CA ARG A 803 -86.67 38.33 -41.63
C ARG A 803 -87.82 38.50 -40.59
N SER A 804 -87.44 38.77 -39.35
CA SER A 804 -88.14 39.75 -38.48
C SER A 804 -87.12 40.54 -37.63
N VAL A 805 -87.56 41.60 -36.92
CA VAL A 805 -86.68 42.64 -36.36
C VAL A 805 -86.76 42.69 -34.83
N SER A 806 -85.66 43.15 -34.20
CA SER A 806 -85.51 43.59 -32.79
C SER A 806 -85.41 42.51 -31.69
N LYS A 807 -84.16 42.19 -31.29
CA LYS A 807 -83.81 41.92 -29.87
C LYS A 807 -82.30 41.95 -29.51
N ASP A 808 -81.44 42.39 -30.43
CA ASP A 808 -79.98 42.14 -30.38
C ASP A 808 -79.25 42.78 -29.19
N ALA A 809 -79.76 43.89 -28.63
CA ALA A 809 -79.17 44.54 -27.46
C ALA A 809 -79.05 43.61 -26.24
N CYS A 810 -79.99 42.69 -26.04
CA CYS A 810 -79.96 41.70 -24.96
C CYS A 810 -79.01 40.52 -25.26
N ARG A 811 -78.75 40.22 -26.53
CA ARG A 811 -77.79 39.19 -26.93
C ARG A 811 -76.36 39.71 -26.75
N LEU A 812 -76.08 40.91 -27.27
CA LEU A 812 -74.82 41.61 -27.12
C LEU A 812 -74.47 41.93 -25.66
N HIS A 813 -75.45 42.19 -24.78
CA HIS A 813 -75.18 42.28 -23.34
C HIS A 813 -74.72 40.94 -22.77
N ARG A 814 -75.45 39.83 -22.99
CA ARG A 814 -75.01 38.50 -22.51
C ARG A 814 -73.67 38.06 -23.10
N GLU A 815 -73.41 38.40 -24.35
CA GLU A 815 -72.14 38.10 -25.02
C GLU A 815 -70.99 38.94 -24.42
N ASN A 816 -71.22 40.22 -24.10
CA ASN A 816 -70.27 41.03 -23.31
C ASN A 816 -70.11 40.52 -21.87
N ASP A 817 -71.19 40.15 -21.17
CA ASP A 817 -71.14 39.62 -19.80
C ASP A 817 -70.36 38.29 -19.75
N GLN A 818 -70.49 37.46 -20.79
CA GLN A 818 -69.71 36.23 -20.96
C GLN A 818 -68.25 36.53 -21.31
N ILE A 819 -67.97 37.50 -22.19
CA ILE A 819 -66.59 37.93 -22.50
C ILE A 819 -65.91 38.51 -21.24
N MET A 820 -66.63 39.32 -20.45
CA MET A 820 -66.16 39.85 -19.17
C MET A 820 -65.91 38.73 -18.16
N SER A 821 -66.82 37.75 -18.05
CA SER A 821 -66.65 36.57 -17.18
C SER A 821 -65.42 35.74 -17.60
N ASN A 822 -65.23 35.51 -18.90
CA ASN A 822 -64.08 34.80 -19.44
C ASN A 822 -62.77 35.58 -19.23
N MET A 823 -62.79 36.90 -19.39
CA MET A 823 -61.62 37.78 -19.19
C MET A 823 -61.27 37.92 -17.70
N GLU A 824 -62.26 37.97 -16.81
CA GLU A 824 -62.06 37.85 -15.37
C GLU A 824 -61.50 36.49 -14.98
N GLN A 825 -61.99 35.39 -15.57
CA GLN A 825 -61.48 34.06 -15.31
C GLN A 825 -60.03 33.94 -15.79
N TRP A 826 -59.71 34.39 -17.01
CA TRP A 826 -58.34 34.44 -17.51
C TRP A 826 -57.43 35.29 -16.62
N ALA A 827 -57.91 36.43 -16.09
CA ALA A 827 -57.17 37.24 -15.15
C ALA A 827 -56.94 36.55 -13.79
N LYS A 828 -57.93 35.79 -13.29
CA LYS A 828 -57.81 34.96 -12.08
C LYS A 828 -56.81 33.81 -12.29
N GLU A 829 -56.88 33.13 -13.42
CA GLU A 829 -55.95 32.06 -13.82
C GLU A 829 -54.52 32.58 -14.01
N GLN A 830 -54.33 33.73 -14.68
CA GLN A 830 -53.04 34.39 -14.78
C GLN A 830 -52.50 34.85 -13.43
N LYS A 831 -53.35 35.35 -12.53
CA LYS A 831 -52.92 35.66 -11.16
C LYS A 831 -52.40 34.40 -10.45
N ILE A 832 -53.15 33.29 -10.52
CA ILE A 832 -52.76 32.00 -9.92
C ILE A 832 -51.48 31.43 -10.57
N ALA A 833 -51.31 31.57 -11.89
CA ALA A 833 -50.11 31.13 -12.60
C ALA A 833 -48.88 31.94 -12.17
N ASN A 834 -48.99 33.28 -12.12
CA ASN A 834 -47.93 34.15 -11.66
C ASN A 834 -47.62 33.99 -10.16
N GLU A 835 -48.62 33.67 -9.33
CA GLU A 835 -48.42 33.37 -7.91
C GLU A 835 -47.74 32.00 -7.69
N LYS A 836 -48.08 30.98 -8.48
CA LYS A 836 -47.33 29.71 -8.53
C LYS A 836 -45.89 29.90 -9.02
N LEU A 837 -45.65 30.73 -10.03
CA LEU A 837 -44.31 31.07 -10.51
C LEU A 837 -43.52 31.84 -9.44
N GLY A 838 -44.14 32.81 -8.78
CA GLY A 838 -43.55 33.57 -7.67
C GLY A 838 -43.24 32.71 -6.45
N ASN A 839 -44.03 31.68 -6.16
CA ASN A 839 -43.71 30.69 -5.14
C ASN A 839 -42.48 29.86 -5.53
N LYS A 840 -42.44 29.29 -6.75
CA LYS A 840 -41.24 28.58 -7.25
C LYS A 840 -39.98 29.45 -7.22
N LEU A 841 -40.10 30.73 -7.59
CA LEU A 841 -38.98 31.67 -7.56
C LEU A 841 -38.50 31.94 -6.11
N ARG A 842 -39.43 32.09 -5.15
CA ARG A 842 -39.10 32.21 -3.72
C ARG A 842 -38.43 30.95 -3.18
N GLU A 843 -38.88 29.76 -3.59
CA GLU A 843 -38.26 28.48 -3.23
C GLU A 843 -36.85 28.36 -3.81
N GLN A 844 -36.66 28.67 -5.11
CA GLN A 844 -35.34 28.69 -5.75
C GLN A 844 -34.39 29.68 -5.06
N VAL A 845 -34.85 30.90 -4.73
CA VAL A 845 -34.06 31.87 -3.96
C VAL A 845 -33.69 31.34 -2.56
N LYS A 846 -34.60 30.60 -1.90
CA LYS A 846 -34.32 29.94 -0.60
C LYS A 846 -33.27 28.82 -0.74
N TYR A 847 -33.31 28.03 -1.81
CA TYR A 847 -32.27 27.03 -2.11
C TYR A 847 -30.93 27.68 -2.44
N ILE A 848 -30.91 28.74 -3.26
CA ILE A 848 -29.70 29.51 -3.57
C ILE A 848 -29.10 30.12 -2.30
N ALA A 849 -29.91 30.66 -1.39
CA ALA A 849 -29.45 31.16 -0.10
C ALA A 849 -28.83 30.06 0.78
N LYS A 850 -29.45 28.87 0.84
CA LYS A 850 -28.90 27.70 1.57
C LYS A 850 -27.55 27.26 0.99
N LEU A 851 -27.48 27.06 -0.33
CA LEU A 851 -26.25 26.68 -1.03
C LEU A 851 -25.15 27.74 -0.91
N THR A 852 -25.52 29.03 -0.88
CA THR A 852 -24.56 30.13 -0.66
C THR A 852 -23.98 30.06 0.76
N GLY A 853 -24.83 29.85 1.78
CA GLY A 853 -24.38 29.68 3.16
C GLY A 853 -23.54 28.41 3.38
N GLU A 854 -23.85 27.31 2.71
CA GLU A 854 -23.04 26.08 2.72
C GLU A 854 -21.67 26.30 2.06
N LYS A 855 -21.64 26.98 0.90
CA LYS A 855 -20.41 27.40 0.21
C LYS A 855 -19.56 28.36 1.06
N ASP A 856 -20.19 29.30 1.77
CA ASP A 856 -19.49 30.22 2.69
C ASP A 856 -18.98 29.49 3.95
N HIS A 857 -19.72 28.51 4.47
CA HIS A 857 -19.26 27.64 5.57
C HIS A 857 -18.04 26.81 5.14
N LEU A 858 -18.09 26.15 3.98
CA LEU A 858 -16.95 25.40 3.43
C LEU A 858 -15.74 26.30 3.17
N HIS A 859 -15.95 27.54 2.72
CA HIS A 859 -14.88 28.54 2.55
C HIS A 859 -14.24 28.91 3.90
N ASN A 860 -15.02 29.08 4.96
CA ASN A 860 -14.51 29.33 6.32
C ASN A 860 -13.74 28.11 6.87
N VAL A 861 -14.22 26.88 6.65
CA VAL A 861 -13.49 25.65 7.02
C VAL A 861 -12.17 25.54 6.27
N MET A 862 -12.16 25.85 4.97
CA MET A 862 -10.94 25.91 4.15
C MET A 862 -9.95 26.96 4.69
N ILE A 863 -10.42 28.16 5.07
CA ILE A 863 -9.57 29.20 5.68
C ILE A 863 -9.00 28.72 7.02
N HIS A 864 -9.80 28.07 7.88
CA HIS A 864 -9.31 27.52 9.14
C HIS A 864 -8.23 26.45 8.92
N LEU A 865 -8.45 25.50 8.00
CA LEU A 865 -7.45 24.48 7.66
C LEU A 865 -6.18 25.09 7.04
N GLN A 866 -6.28 26.17 6.26
CA GLN A 866 -5.12 26.90 5.75
C GLN A 866 -4.35 27.64 6.87
N GLN A 867 -5.06 28.22 7.85
CA GLN A 867 -4.44 28.84 9.02
C GLN A 867 -3.75 27.81 9.92
N GLU A 868 -4.37 26.64 10.12
CA GLU A 868 -3.80 25.53 10.89
C GLU A 868 -2.58 24.92 10.20
N ASN A 869 -2.64 24.66 8.89
CA ASN A 869 -1.47 24.24 8.12
C ASN A 869 -0.33 25.28 8.18
N LYS A 870 -0.65 26.58 8.15
CA LYS A 870 0.34 27.65 8.34
C LYS A 870 0.92 27.64 9.76
N LYS A 871 0.11 27.40 10.80
CA LYS A 871 0.57 27.26 12.18
C LYS A 871 1.48 26.04 12.36
N LEU A 872 1.09 24.88 11.84
CA LEU A 872 1.89 23.64 11.87
C LEU A 872 3.19 23.81 11.09
N LYS A 873 3.17 24.46 9.92
CA LYS A 873 4.39 24.82 9.18
C LYS A 873 5.31 25.72 10.01
N ASN A 874 4.78 26.77 10.63
CA ASN A 874 5.54 27.65 11.51
C ASN A 874 6.11 26.89 12.72
N GLU A 875 5.37 25.95 13.32
CA GLU A 875 5.88 25.09 14.41
C GLU A 875 6.96 24.12 13.94
N ILE A 876 6.89 23.61 12.71
CA ILE A 876 7.94 22.77 12.11
C ILE A 876 9.19 23.61 11.82
N GLU A 877 9.03 24.82 11.32
CA GLU A 877 10.15 25.76 11.11
C GLU A 877 10.75 26.21 12.45
N GLU A 878 9.93 26.48 13.48
CA GLU A 878 10.42 26.80 14.83
C GLU A 878 11.12 25.59 15.48
N LYS A 879 10.61 24.37 15.31
CA LYS A 879 11.29 23.12 15.73
C LYS A 879 12.62 22.93 14.99
N LYS A 880 12.69 23.24 13.69
CA LYS A 880 13.95 23.25 12.92
C LYS A 880 14.94 24.32 13.40
N MET A 881 14.48 25.53 13.71
CA MET A 881 15.34 26.59 14.25
C MET A 881 15.82 26.28 15.68
N LYS A 882 14.98 25.67 16.52
CA LYS A 882 15.36 25.15 17.85
C LYS A 882 16.32 23.97 17.77
N ALA A 883 16.27 23.16 16.71
CA ALA A 883 17.29 22.13 16.44
C ALA A 883 18.58 22.71 15.84
N GLY A 884 18.50 23.82 15.10
CA GLY A 884 19.65 24.48 14.46
C GLY A 884 20.49 25.36 15.38
N ASN A 885 19.87 26.04 16.35
CA ASN A 885 20.56 26.99 17.23
C ASN A 885 21.43 26.34 18.34
N THR A 886 21.36 25.02 18.54
CA THR A 886 22.08 24.28 19.59
C THR A 886 23.57 24.09 19.29
N ARG A 887 24.26 25.10 18.73
CA ARG A 887 25.51 24.88 17.98
C ARG A 887 26.65 25.91 18.09
N LEU A 888 26.59 26.92 18.99
CA LEU A 888 27.63 27.96 19.12
C LEU A 888 27.88 28.41 20.60
N CYS A 889 29.17 28.50 21.02
CA CYS A 889 29.70 29.03 22.31
C CYS A 889 29.39 28.24 23.61
N ALA A 890 30.11 28.34 24.76
CA ALA A 890 31.44 28.89 25.16
C ALA A 890 31.86 28.33 26.57
N LYS A 891 33.00 28.76 27.19
CA LYS A 891 33.58 28.25 28.46
C LYS A 891 33.87 29.29 29.55
N ALA A 892 34.70 30.29 29.25
CA ALA A 892 35.13 31.38 30.14
C ALA A 892 35.52 31.04 31.62
N LEU A 893 36.14 29.88 31.90
CA LEU A 893 37.10 29.76 33.02
C LEU A 893 38.13 30.91 32.86
N GLY A 894 38.52 31.74 33.83
CA GLY A 894 38.17 31.97 35.25
C GLY A 894 39.09 33.12 35.74
N PRO A 895 39.50 33.26 37.03
CA PRO A 895 38.95 32.73 38.28
C PRO A 895 38.84 33.77 39.43
N SER A 896 38.45 33.30 40.63
CA SER A 896 38.82 33.78 41.99
C SER A 896 37.96 34.81 42.78
N ARG A 897 37.61 34.36 44.01
CA ARG A 897 37.39 35.08 45.30
C ARG A 897 36.53 36.37 45.35
N THR A 898 35.39 36.32 46.04
CA THR A 898 35.27 36.74 47.47
C THR A 898 33.91 36.39 48.10
N GLU A 899 33.75 36.68 49.40
CA GLU A 899 32.70 36.23 50.35
C GLU A 899 31.41 37.13 50.37
N PRO A 900 30.41 36.96 51.28
CA PRO A 900 28.98 37.14 50.96
C PRO A 900 28.35 38.46 51.47
N THR A 901 27.01 38.66 51.30
CA THR A 901 26.04 39.08 52.35
C THR A 901 24.67 39.66 51.86
N GLN A 902 23.55 39.04 52.30
CA GLN A 902 22.20 39.56 52.66
C GLN A 902 21.30 40.51 51.77
N ARG A 903 19.98 40.19 51.83
CA ARG A 903 18.75 41.06 51.92
C ARG A 903 18.12 41.77 50.70
N GLY A 904 16.78 41.91 50.78
CA GLY A 904 15.89 42.80 49.98
C GLY A 904 15.29 42.15 48.72
N ARG A 905 13.98 41.87 48.52
CA ARG A 905 12.67 42.19 49.15
C ARG A 905 11.93 43.48 48.67
N VAL A 906 10.74 43.28 48.06
CA VAL A 906 9.51 44.16 47.98
C VAL A 906 9.16 44.95 46.69
N CYS A 907 7.95 44.67 46.15
CA CYS A 907 6.96 45.47 45.38
C CYS A 907 7.10 45.91 43.89
N GLY A 908 5.89 46.12 43.30
CA GLY A 908 5.59 46.68 41.96
C GLY A 908 5.01 45.62 40.99
N THR A 909 3.76 45.14 41.03
CA THR A 909 2.43 45.63 41.50
C THR A 909 1.67 46.49 40.45
N LEU A 910 0.34 46.22 40.31
CA LEU A 910 -0.64 46.67 39.27
C LEU A 910 -0.60 45.79 37.99
N GLY A 911 -1.70 45.35 37.35
CA GLY A 911 -3.16 45.49 37.60
C GLY A 911 -3.91 45.62 36.24
N TRP A 912 -5.11 45.09 35.95
CA TRP A 912 -6.19 44.39 36.69
C TRP A 912 -6.81 43.30 35.76
N LYS A 913 -7.10 42.06 36.20
CA LYS A 913 -8.29 41.52 36.91
C LYS A 913 -9.58 41.41 36.07
N GLY A 914 -9.98 40.16 35.75
CA GLY A 914 -11.25 39.77 35.11
C GLY A 914 -11.47 38.26 35.19
N MET A 915 -12.21 37.82 36.22
CA MET A 915 -12.56 36.42 36.55
C MET A 915 -14.11 36.28 36.47
N PRO A 916 -14.73 35.07 36.42
CA PRO A 916 -14.29 33.87 37.16
C PRO A 916 -14.61 32.47 36.57
N GLN A 917 -14.22 31.44 37.34
CA GLN A 917 -14.87 30.11 37.49
C GLN A 917 -14.83 29.07 36.34
N ASP A 918 -14.68 27.76 36.61
CA ASP A 918 -14.27 27.09 37.86
C ASP A 918 -13.68 25.68 37.61
N LEU A 919 -13.08 25.10 38.67
CA LEU A 919 -12.86 23.66 38.97
C LEU A 919 -12.41 22.66 37.85
N GLY A 920 -11.36 21.85 38.05
CA GLY A 920 -10.51 21.76 39.24
C GLY A 920 -9.32 20.79 39.15
N GLN A 921 -8.26 21.17 39.87
CA GLN A 921 -7.20 20.36 40.50
C GLN A 921 -6.79 19.01 39.85
N ARG A 922 -5.71 19.06 39.07
CA ARG A 922 -4.59 18.12 39.25
C ARG A 922 -3.73 18.66 40.40
N MET A 923 -3.20 17.81 41.28
CA MET A 923 -1.97 18.17 41.99
C MET A 923 -1.07 16.97 42.33
N ASP A 924 0.22 17.21 42.15
CA ASP A 924 1.33 16.28 42.30
C ASP A 924 2.04 16.53 43.66
N VAL A 925 2.54 15.44 44.32
CA VAL A 925 3.90 15.39 44.92
C VAL A 925 4.15 16.26 46.21
N THR A 926 4.89 15.85 47.27
CA THR A 926 6.38 15.81 47.36
C THR A 926 6.90 15.33 48.76
N LYS A 927 7.78 14.31 48.83
CA LYS A 927 9.00 14.15 49.71
C LYS A 927 8.88 14.22 51.29
N TYR A 928 9.91 14.06 52.15
CA TYR A 928 11.40 14.15 52.02
C TYR A 928 12.22 13.42 53.14
N ILE A 929 13.42 12.89 52.80
CA ILE A 929 14.65 12.60 53.62
C ILE A 929 14.63 11.45 54.66
N GLY A 930 15.70 10.62 54.67
CA GLY A 930 16.03 9.76 55.84
C GLY A 930 17.21 8.76 55.73
N MET A 931 18.42 9.13 55.28
CA MET A 931 19.65 8.29 55.43
C MET A 931 20.57 8.80 56.55
N PRO A 932 21.17 7.89 57.34
CA PRO A 932 22.62 7.60 57.28
C PRO A 932 22.92 6.07 57.47
N ASN A 933 24.15 5.53 57.48
CA ASN A 933 25.41 5.72 56.70
C ASN A 933 26.48 4.76 57.29
N TYR A 934 27.30 4.10 56.45
CA TYR A 934 28.64 3.51 56.79
C TYR A 934 28.60 2.33 57.81
N SER A 935 29.58 1.44 58.00
CA SER A 935 30.86 1.01 57.36
C SER A 935 31.08 -0.47 57.76
N GLY A 936 32.03 -1.30 57.26
CA GLY A 936 33.17 -1.14 56.34
C GLY A 936 34.34 -2.07 56.79
N SER A 937 35.36 -2.32 55.94
CA SER A 937 36.57 -3.15 56.21
C SER A 937 36.37 -4.68 56.43
N SER A 938 37.39 -5.55 56.29
CA SER A 938 38.68 -5.49 55.55
C SER A 938 39.34 -6.88 55.46
N TYR A 939 40.18 -7.08 54.42
CA TYR A 939 41.32 -8.01 54.31
C TYR A 939 41.30 -9.40 54.99
N SER A 940 41.37 -10.44 54.13
CA SER A 940 42.47 -11.40 54.12
C SER A 940 42.73 -11.86 52.69
#